data_AF-A0A848B0S9-F1
#
_entry.id   AF-A0A848B0S9-F1
#
_cell.length_a   1.000
_cell.length_b   1.000
_cell.length_c   1.000
_cell.angle_alpha   90.00
_cell.angle_beta   90.00
_cell.angle_gamma   90.00
#
_symmetry.space_group_name_H-M   'P 1'
#
loop_
_entity.id
_entity.type
_entity.pdbx_description
1 polymer ?
#
loop_
_entity_poly.entity_id
_entity_poly.type
_entity_poly.pdbx_seq_one_letter_code
_entity_poly.pdbx_strand_id
1 'polypeptide(L)'
;MATYYVYADEAARQAAIQAGEAAENNSFTSIQTAINQSADGDTIQVGAGTFDEKITVGKAVTLQGAADHGTVVTNGFGIYSDGVTIRGFNIQPQTANYGSSACGIYMAYEPGQGHNGFGADGVLSNLTVEDNIFDCTQFSGSAYGVNMTQGGKSADVTITGNRFVGATAEGTKKGQDAFFGGNFENFVFDNNTIDGFKHHGVSSSALTGNSSISGNTVTNLDRNGIQVAGACSGTITVRDNIVDKVNQSEASLESPDDGGVVLRGQNANGSAPVDFEVSGNTVTDSKVGVYVENSMTGTDVAISGNTISGNITAVQNQTDQVIDAVQNDWGTDDPSKLGDLMVGQVDFSNFITGYDDDNQPIYSELTIDYSVVYVDPQKSGVQVIDGKMAVFYMDASTAISNAVTGTVVVSEATPTTSVSVPEGITFKVGDSISITNGRYVFRDGQLTLTANDGGSVVIDSLPEGVASITIADGSKGAVTIDPSVSDSVTVPSDVAVKIAVNWPADFFGADAPASAEQLVPAADRATFGTGNDAVVNFTSDYTLYGTAAQASDADAKTWLYVQNSTIRNGVFGGSLAGRVGTSNIYVQDSSISAVYGGGQSFQALDGTFTGSTTGAANVYVSGGEIGEVFGGADGVGSTVGAANVMIAGGTVRSVYGGGVNGASTATSNVTITGNADVTTAYAGGLSSDVENATLTISGPDVQVYKVYGGGSLASTVCNSELKIENGATVNYVYGGGDSNGHNVTGSMNVTVSDSTVSNVLYGIGRSCLSCDGTVNVINSDIAMFYVGTYSKDGSGVNHITGTLTANLTDSRIGNQLIVAGRLGGTRDMGVTIHEV
;
A
#
# COMPACT_ATOMS: atom_id res chain seq x y z
N MET A 1 -3.01 36.41 -65.49
CA MET A 1 -1.82 35.67 -65.04
C MET A 1 -0.85 35.63 -66.18
N ALA A 2 0.07 36.58 -66.19
CA ALA A 2 1.25 36.58 -67.03
C ALA A 2 2.36 35.78 -66.33
N THR A 3 3.35 35.35 -67.11
CA THR A 3 4.57 34.72 -66.61
C THR A 3 5.76 35.58 -66.96
N TYR A 4 6.56 35.89 -65.95
CA TYR A 4 7.83 36.58 -66.07
C TYR A 4 8.99 35.62 -65.82
N TYR A 5 10.10 35.84 -66.50
CA TYR A 5 11.28 34.98 -66.43
C TYR A 5 12.47 35.77 -65.88
N VAL A 6 13.19 35.19 -64.93
CA VAL A 6 14.40 35.78 -64.34
C VAL A 6 15.58 34.87 -64.62
N TYR A 7 16.65 35.42 -65.18
CA TYR A 7 17.87 34.71 -65.54
C TYR A 7 19.05 35.18 -64.68
N ALA A 8 20.02 34.30 -64.43
CA ALA A 8 21.16 34.56 -63.56
C ALA A 8 22.06 35.72 -64.07
N ASP A 9 22.13 35.92 -65.38
CA ASP A 9 22.87 37.01 -66.00
C ASP A 9 22.28 37.42 -67.36
N GLU A 10 22.78 38.52 -67.90
CA GLU A 10 22.30 39.07 -69.17
C GLU A 10 22.62 38.15 -70.36
N ALA A 11 23.69 37.35 -70.30
CA ALA A 11 24.03 36.43 -71.39
C ALA A 11 23.01 35.30 -71.48
N ALA A 12 22.61 34.72 -70.34
CA ALA A 12 21.56 33.72 -70.24
C ALA A 12 20.20 34.29 -70.70
N ARG A 13 19.87 35.52 -70.29
CA ARG A 13 18.66 36.22 -70.74
C ARG A 13 18.62 36.39 -72.26
N GLN A 14 19.71 36.90 -72.85
CA GLN A 14 19.79 37.11 -74.30
C GLN A 14 19.75 35.80 -75.09
N ALA A 15 20.37 34.73 -74.57
CA ALA A 15 20.28 33.41 -75.17
C ALA A 15 18.84 32.89 -75.21
N ALA A 16 18.08 33.05 -74.12
CA ALA A 16 16.68 32.66 -74.07
C ALA A 16 15.78 33.49 -75.02
N ILE A 17 16.04 34.80 -75.14
CA ILE A 17 15.34 35.67 -76.11
C ILE A 17 15.63 35.20 -77.55
N GLN A 18 16.89 34.89 -77.87
CA GLN A 18 17.29 34.39 -79.20
C GLN A 18 16.71 33.01 -79.50
N ALA A 19 16.55 32.16 -78.49
CA ALA A 19 15.91 30.85 -78.60
C ALA A 19 14.37 30.92 -78.70
N GLY A 20 13.77 32.10 -78.49
CA GLY A 20 12.32 32.28 -78.47
C GLY A 20 11.65 31.75 -77.20
N GLU A 21 12.42 31.51 -76.14
CA GLU A 21 11.96 30.96 -74.86
C GLU A 21 11.43 32.08 -73.93
N ALA A 22 11.82 33.34 -74.17
CA ALA A 22 11.29 34.51 -73.48
C ALA A 22 11.25 35.76 -74.38
N ALA A 23 10.48 36.79 -73.98
CA ALA A 23 10.42 38.07 -74.68
C ALA A 23 11.14 39.17 -73.88
N GLU A 24 11.59 40.24 -74.55
CA GLU A 24 12.31 41.34 -73.89
C GLU A 24 11.52 41.99 -72.75
N ASN A 25 10.20 42.10 -72.90
CA ASN A 25 9.31 42.79 -71.96
C ASN A 25 8.86 41.95 -70.77
N ASN A 26 9.15 40.64 -70.75
CA ASN A 26 8.82 39.75 -69.64
C ASN A 26 10.01 38.95 -69.12
N SER A 27 11.23 39.30 -69.50
CA SER A 27 12.47 38.68 -69.02
C SER A 27 13.38 39.69 -68.33
N PHE A 28 13.95 39.31 -67.19
CA PHE A 28 14.79 40.16 -66.35
C PHE A 28 16.01 39.40 -65.83
N THR A 29 16.96 40.14 -65.26
CA THR A 29 18.13 39.60 -64.55
C THR A 29 18.06 39.84 -63.04
N SER A 30 16.94 40.39 -62.56
CA SER A 30 16.66 40.66 -61.15
C SER A 30 15.26 40.19 -60.78
N ILE A 31 15.16 39.45 -59.67
CA ILE A 31 13.89 38.98 -59.10
C ILE A 31 13.06 40.18 -58.65
N GLN A 32 13.67 41.17 -57.98
CA GLN A 32 12.96 42.37 -57.52
C GLN A 32 12.37 43.15 -58.70
N THR A 33 13.10 43.24 -59.82
CA THR A 33 12.61 43.93 -61.02
C THR A 33 11.39 43.21 -61.61
N ALA A 34 11.40 41.88 -61.64
CA ALA A 34 10.26 41.10 -62.09
C ALA A 34 9.01 41.33 -61.21
N ILE A 35 9.17 41.34 -59.88
CA ILE A 35 8.09 41.67 -58.93
C ILE A 35 7.55 43.09 -59.17
N ASN A 36 8.43 44.06 -59.40
CA ASN A 36 8.00 45.44 -59.65
C ASN A 36 7.15 45.55 -60.93
N GLN A 37 7.42 44.74 -61.96
CA GLN A 37 6.69 44.75 -63.22
C GLN A 37 5.44 43.87 -63.24
N SER A 38 5.34 42.86 -62.38
CA SER A 38 4.20 41.94 -62.35
C SER A 38 2.91 42.58 -61.80
N ALA A 39 1.77 41.92 -62.01
CA ALA A 39 0.51 42.20 -61.35
C ALA A 39 0.16 41.10 -60.34
N ASP A 40 -0.87 41.34 -59.50
CA ASP A 40 -1.40 40.32 -58.61
C ASP A 40 -1.93 39.10 -59.41
N GLY A 41 -1.67 37.91 -58.88
CA GLY A 41 -1.92 36.61 -59.50
C GLY A 41 -0.86 36.16 -60.51
N ASP A 42 0.14 36.98 -60.84
CA ASP A 42 1.16 36.59 -61.82
C ASP A 42 2.19 35.60 -61.25
N THR A 43 2.88 34.89 -62.15
CA THR A 43 3.95 33.95 -61.82
C THR A 43 5.30 34.48 -62.29
N ILE A 44 6.32 34.35 -61.45
CA ILE A 44 7.70 34.69 -61.75
C ILE A 44 8.53 33.41 -61.67
N GLN A 45 8.99 32.93 -62.82
CA GLN A 45 9.90 31.79 -62.92
C GLN A 45 11.34 32.28 -62.87
N VAL A 46 12.10 31.80 -61.90
CA VAL A 46 13.49 32.15 -61.68
C VAL A 46 14.35 30.96 -62.10
N GLY A 47 15.23 31.19 -63.07
CA GLY A 47 16.16 30.19 -63.57
C GLY A 47 17.20 29.79 -62.52
N ALA A 48 17.94 28.72 -62.82
CA ALA A 48 19.05 28.28 -61.97
C ALA A 48 20.16 29.35 -61.97
N GLY A 49 20.77 29.55 -60.81
CA GLY A 49 21.79 30.57 -60.60
C GLY A 49 21.78 31.14 -59.19
N THR A 50 22.77 31.98 -58.90
CA THR A 50 22.92 32.64 -57.60
C THR A 50 22.48 34.10 -57.70
N PHE A 51 21.52 34.48 -56.86
CA PHE A 51 20.94 35.82 -56.79
C PHE A 51 21.31 36.45 -55.45
N ASP A 52 22.16 37.48 -55.52
CA ASP A 52 22.50 38.34 -54.38
C ASP A 52 21.56 39.55 -54.34
N GLU A 53 20.29 39.25 -54.06
CA GLU A 53 19.22 40.24 -53.99
C GLU A 53 18.49 40.16 -52.65
N LYS A 54 18.14 41.33 -52.09
CA LYS A 54 17.11 41.42 -51.04
C LYS A 54 15.76 41.58 -51.72
N ILE A 55 14.88 40.59 -51.56
CA ILE A 55 13.63 40.48 -52.32
C ILE A 55 12.44 40.89 -51.45
N THR A 56 11.80 42.00 -51.79
CA THR A 56 10.57 42.49 -51.18
C THR A 56 9.37 42.12 -52.04
N VAL A 57 8.47 41.32 -51.48
CA VAL A 57 7.25 40.82 -52.13
C VAL A 57 6.04 41.62 -51.62
N GLY A 58 5.71 42.69 -52.33
CA GLY A 58 4.58 43.58 -52.03
C GLY A 58 3.33 43.35 -52.89
N LYS A 59 3.24 42.19 -53.56
CA LYS A 59 2.14 41.82 -54.45
C LYS A 59 1.78 40.36 -54.27
N ALA A 60 0.53 39.99 -54.55
CA ALA A 60 0.08 38.61 -54.49
C ALA A 60 0.63 37.83 -55.71
N VAL A 61 1.82 37.24 -55.61
CA VAL A 61 2.49 36.58 -56.73
C VAL A 61 3.00 35.19 -56.37
N THR A 62 3.18 34.35 -57.39
CA THR A 62 3.88 33.07 -57.26
C THR A 62 5.33 33.24 -57.70
N LEU A 63 6.26 33.05 -56.78
CA LEU A 63 7.69 32.94 -57.05
C LEU A 63 8.07 31.46 -57.16
N GLN A 64 8.62 31.07 -58.30
CA GLN A 64 9.01 29.68 -58.59
C GLN A 64 10.50 29.63 -58.95
N GLY A 65 11.30 28.97 -58.12
CA GLY A 65 12.68 28.63 -58.41
C GLY A 65 12.80 27.47 -59.39
N ALA A 66 14.01 27.28 -59.92
CA ALA A 66 14.35 26.22 -60.84
C ALA A 66 14.29 24.83 -60.19
N ALA A 67 14.17 23.80 -61.03
CA ALA A 67 14.22 22.41 -60.61
C ALA A 67 15.45 22.11 -59.74
N ASP A 68 15.32 21.10 -58.87
CA ASP A 68 16.36 20.66 -57.93
C ASP A 68 16.88 21.76 -57.00
N HIS A 69 16.05 22.79 -56.73
CA HIS A 69 16.42 23.96 -55.95
C HIS A 69 17.64 24.71 -56.52
N GLY A 70 17.81 24.69 -57.85
CA GLY A 70 18.95 25.30 -58.54
C GLY A 70 19.00 26.83 -58.48
N THR A 71 17.93 27.47 -58.01
CA THR A 71 17.87 28.92 -57.77
C THR A 71 18.30 29.22 -56.34
N VAL A 72 19.50 29.77 -56.19
CA VAL A 72 20.11 30.12 -54.90
C VAL A 72 19.89 31.60 -54.61
N VAL A 73 19.23 31.92 -53.50
CA VAL A 73 19.08 33.29 -53.00
C VAL A 73 19.98 33.46 -51.77
N THR A 74 20.98 34.33 -51.85
CA THR A 74 22.01 34.49 -50.78
C THR A 74 21.63 35.46 -49.67
N ASN A 75 20.43 36.03 -49.77
CA ASN A 75 19.80 36.84 -48.74
C ASN A 75 18.48 36.19 -48.31
N GLY A 76 17.34 36.57 -48.88
CA GLY A 76 16.03 36.07 -48.45
C GLY A 76 14.87 36.97 -48.89
N PHE A 77 13.68 36.67 -48.39
CA PHE A 77 12.43 37.31 -48.78
C PHE A 77 11.80 38.10 -47.63
N GLY A 78 11.41 39.34 -47.90
CA GLY A 78 10.49 40.11 -47.08
C GLY A 78 9.09 40.05 -47.69
N ILE A 79 8.10 39.53 -46.95
CA ILE A 79 6.71 39.40 -47.43
C ILE A 79 5.83 40.48 -46.83
N TYR A 80 5.10 41.19 -47.69
CA TYR A 80 4.30 42.37 -47.35
C TYR A 80 2.88 42.32 -47.93
N SER A 81 2.50 41.22 -48.57
CA SER A 81 1.22 41.07 -49.26
C SER A 81 0.63 39.68 -49.03
N ASP A 82 -0.70 39.61 -48.97
CA ASP A 82 -1.46 38.37 -48.91
C ASP A 82 -1.38 37.62 -50.24
N GLY A 83 -1.74 36.33 -50.25
CA GLY A 83 -1.85 35.55 -51.49
C GLY A 83 -0.51 35.29 -52.19
N VAL A 84 0.58 35.30 -51.43
CA VAL A 84 1.93 35.03 -51.94
C VAL A 84 2.24 33.54 -51.88
N THR A 85 2.87 33.02 -52.93
CA THR A 85 3.42 31.67 -52.97
C THR A 85 4.91 31.70 -53.26
N ILE A 86 5.72 30.99 -52.46
CA ILE A 86 7.17 30.84 -52.67
C ILE A 86 7.52 29.35 -52.74
N ARG A 87 8.17 28.95 -53.82
CA ARG A 87 8.51 27.54 -54.05
C ARG A 87 9.77 27.29 -54.87
N GLY A 88 10.46 26.19 -54.59
CA GLY A 88 11.60 25.69 -55.37
C GLY A 88 12.91 26.44 -55.17
N PHE A 89 13.08 27.21 -54.09
CA PHE A 89 14.29 28.00 -53.85
C PHE A 89 15.26 27.32 -52.88
N ASN A 90 16.57 27.53 -53.07
CA ASN A 90 17.57 27.34 -52.04
C ASN A 90 17.95 28.70 -51.44
N ILE A 91 17.64 28.92 -50.17
CA ILE A 91 17.77 30.20 -49.49
C ILE A 91 18.94 30.09 -48.50
N GLN A 92 20.05 30.78 -48.82
CA GLN A 92 21.36 30.65 -48.17
C GLN A 92 21.88 32.02 -47.69
N PRO A 93 21.27 32.61 -46.65
CA PRO A 93 21.64 33.93 -46.15
C PRO A 93 23.10 33.97 -45.66
N GLN A 94 23.89 34.91 -46.16
CA GLN A 94 25.27 35.11 -45.67
C GLN A 94 25.39 36.24 -44.63
N THR A 95 24.43 37.17 -44.61
CA THR A 95 24.43 38.33 -43.70
C THR A 95 23.04 38.62 -43.16
N ALA A 96 22.97 39.33 -42.02
CA ALA A 96 21.71 39.75 -41.41
C ALA A 96 20.81 40.48 -42.42
N ASN A 97 19.62 39.96 -42.60
CA ASN A 97 18.71 40.39 -43.64
C ASN A 97 17.58 41.24 -43.03
N TYR A 98 17.20 42.34 -43.67
CA TYR A 98 16.14 43.26 -43.20
C TYR A 98 16.28 43.81 -41.77
N GLY A 99 17.48 43.80 -41.18
CA GLY A 99 17.68 44.17 -39.78
C GLY A 99 17.09 43.16 -38.79
N SER A 100 16.61 42.01 -39.27
CA SER A 100 16.09 40.91 -38.47
C SER A 100 17.06 39.71 -38.48
N SER A 101 16.89 38.84 -37.51
CA SER A 101 17.62 37.58 -37.35
C SER A 101 17.08 36.48 -38.29
N ALA A 102 16.39 36.79 -39.38
CA ALA A 102 15.80 35.79 -40.26
C ALA A 102 16.79 35.29 -41.32
N CYS A 103 16.79 33.97 -41.52
CA CYS A 103 17.57 33.21 -42.46
C CYS A 103 16.90 33.11 -43.84
N GLY A 104 15.57 33.01 -43.92
CA GLY A 104 14.90 32.88 -45.22
C GLY A 104 13.80 33.88 -45.45
N ILE A 105 12.68 33.67 -44.76
CA ILE A 105 11.49 34.49 -44.93
C ILE A 105 11.25 35.31 -43.66
N TYR A 106 11.08 36.61 -43.86
CA TYR A 106 10.72 37.57 -42.83
C TYR A 106 9.41 38.27 -43.22
N MET A 107 8.47 38.37 -42.28
CA MET A 107 7.32 39.27 -42.43
C MET A 107 7.70 40.66 -41.96
N ALA A 108 7.54 41.66 -42.82
CA ALA A 108 7.94 43.02 -42.56
C ALA A 108 6.80 44.00 -42.86
N TYR A 109 6.82 45.16 -42.21
CA TYR A 109 5.95 46.30 -42.48
C TYR A 109 6.62 47.30 -43.44
N GLU A 110 5.83 47.99 -44.29
CA GLU A 110 6.35 48.80 -45.40
C GLU A 110 7.52 49.74 -45.02
N PRO A 111 8.57 49.82 -45.87
CA PRO A 111 9.68 50.72 -45.64
C PRO A 111 9.27 52.19 -45.85
N GLY A 112 9.28 52.99 -44.77
CA GLY A 112 9.04 54.44 -44.84
C GLY A 112 8.37 55.06 -43.61
N GLN A 113 7.87 54.25 -42.68
CA GLN A 113 7.08 54.71 -41.52
C GLN A 113 7.89 54.78 -40.20
N GLY A 114 9.22 54.89 -40.25
CA GLY A 114 10.01 55.36 -39.08
C GLY A 114 9.91 54.54 -37.79
N HIS A 115 9.76 53.21 -37.87
CA HIS A 115 9.78 52.35 -36.69
C HIS A 115 11.01 51.45 -36.68
N ASN A 116 11.93 51.76 -35.75
CA ASN A 116 13.07 50.92 -35.40
C ASN A 116 12.58 49.87 -34.39
N GLY A 117 12.36 48.63 -34.83
CA GLY A 117 12.15 47.48 -33.94
C GLY A 117 10.74 46.90 -33.97
N PHE A 118 10.69 45.57 -33.94
CA PHE A 118 9.67 44.69 -33.36
C PHE A 118 8.44 45.41 -32.73
N GLY A 119 7.32 45.48 -33.48
CA GLY A 119 5.97 45.90 -33.05
C GLY A 119 5.25 46.77 -34.12
N ALA A 120 3.95 46.71 -34.39
CA ALA A 120 2.80 45.88 -33.96
C ALA A 120 1.74 45.92 -35.11
N ASP A 121 0.92 44.88 -35.23
CA ASP A 121 -0.29 44.76 -36.11
C ASP A 121 -0.15 44.24 -37.56
N GLY A 122 1.02 43.79 -38.03
CA GLY A 122 1.12 43.14 -39.35
C GLY A 122 0.34 41.80 -39.40
N VAL A 123 -0.63 41.66 -40.30
CA VAL A 123 -1.40 40.42 -40.52
C VAL A 123 -1.15 39.97 -41.94
N LEU A 124 -0.81 38.69 -42.15
CA LEU A 124 -0.80 38.08 -43.48
C LEU A 124 -1.85 36.99 -43.56
N SER A 125 -2.51 36.92 -44.71
CA SER A 125 -3.45 35.86 -45.04
C SER A 125 -3.07 35.16 -46.34
N ASN A 126 -3.37 33.87 -46.46
CA ASN A 126 -3.15 33.08 -47.69
C ASN A 126 -1.67 33.04 -48.14
N LEU A 127 -0.76 32.72 -47.21
CA LEU A 127 0.66 32.53 -47.53
C LEU A 127 0.96 31.05 -47.74
N THR A 128 1.60 30.71 -48.87
CA THR A 128 2.10 29.36 -49.14
C THR A 128 3.62 29.37 -49.32
N VAL A 129 4.32 28.59 -48.50
CA VAL A 129 5.77 28.35 -48.60
C VAL A 129 5.97 26.85 -48.80
N GLU A 130 6.38 26.44 -50.00
CA GLU A 130 6.48 25.01 -50.32
C GLU A 130 7.76 24.62 -51.07
N ASP A 131 8.29 23.41 -50.82
CA ASP A 131 9.42 22.85 -51.58
C ASP A 131 10.62 23.82 -51.67
N ASN A 132 11.03 24.39 -50.52
CA ASN A 132 12.23 25.23 -50.43
C ASN A 132 13.27 24.60 -49.50
N ILE A 133 14.53 24.93 -49.73
CA ILE A 133 15.64 24.67 -48.81
C ILE A 133 15.99 25.97 -48.08
N PHE A 134 15.89 25.98 -46.76
CA PHE A 134 16.37 27.03 -45.87
C PHE A 134 17.69 26.60 -45.23
N ASP A 135 18.80 27.03 -45.81
CA ASP A 135 20.14 26.68 -45.32
C ASP A 135 20.73 27.82 -44.50
N CYS A 136 20.58 27.70 -43.18
CA CYS A 136 21.01 28.69 -42.21
C CYS A 136 22.45 28.45 -41.72
N THR A 137 23.18 27.50 -42.31
CA THR A 137 24.52 27.10 -41.85
C THR A 137 25.59 28.18 -42.06
N GLN A 138 25.37 29.03 -43.06
CA GLN A 138 26.29 30.09 -43.48
C GLN A 138 26.13 31.39 -42.69
N PHE A 139 25.04 31.52 -41.91
CA PHE A 139 24.75 32.75 -41.18
C PHE A 139 25.57 32.86 -39.90
N SER A 140 26.18 34.02 -39.65
CA SER A 140 27.10 34.24 -38.52
C SER A 140 26.43 34.64 -37.19
N GLY A 141 25.10 34.61 -37.10
CA GLY A 141 24.31 35.05 -35.93
C GLY A 141 23.06 34.19 -35.66
N SER A 142 22.14 34.70 -34.83
CA SER A 142 20.82 34.09 -34.65
C SER A 142 20.06 34.13 -35.98
N ALA A 143 19.69 32.97 -36.51
CA ALA A 143 19.07 32.83 -37.83
C ALA A 143 17.75 32.05 -37.69
N TYR A 144 16.63 32.60 -38.14
CA TYR A 144 15.33 31.93 -38.14
C TYR A 144 14.95 31.50 -39.56
N GLY A 145 14.66 30.22 -39.83
CA GLY A 145 14.29 29.79 -41.19
C GLY A 145 13.13 30.62 -41.76
N VAL A 146 11.99 30.56 -41.07
CA VAL A 146 10.82 31.43 -41.27
C VAL A 146 10.49 32.13 -39.96
N ASN A 147 10.43 33.47 -39.98
CA ASN A 147 10.09 34.29 -38.82
C ASN A 147 8.81 35.10 -39.06
N MET A 148 7.80 34.80 -38.23
CA MET A 148 6.47 35.40 -38.24
C MET A 148 6.07 35.88 -36.83
N THR A 149 7.01 36.48 -36.10
CA THR A 149 6.93 36.63 -34.63
C THR A 149 6.08 37.77 -34.08
N GLN A 150 5.78 38.81 -34.85
CA GLN A 150 5.09 39.98 -34.32
C GLN A 150 4.14 40.61 -35.34
N GLY A 151 2.85 40.56 -35.02
CA GLY A 151 1.75 40.91 -35.90
C GLY A 151 0.37 40.61 -35.26
N GLY A 152 -0.71 41.02 -35.93
CA GLY A 152 -2.07 40.58 -35.56
C GLY A 152 -2.30 39.11 -35.89
N LYS A 153 -3.54 38.64 -35.78
CA LYS A 153 -3.92 37.24 -36.08
C LYS A 153 -3.81 36.95 -37.59
N SER A 154 -2.78 36.22 -38.01
CA SER A 154 -2.59 35.78 -39.41
C SER A 154 -3.44 34.55 -39.72
N ALA A 155 -3.89 34.39 -40.96
CA ALA A 155 -4.84 33.34 -41.32
C ALA A 155 -4.40 32.55 -42.57
N ASP A 156 -4.73 31.26 -42.64
CA ASP A 156 -4.54 30.44 -43.84
C ASP A 156 -3.07 30.43 -44.32
N VAL A 157 -2.16 30.11 -43.40
CA VAL A 157 -0.72 30.04 -43.64
C VAL A 157 -0.31 28.58 -43.78
N THR A 158 0.24 28.21 -44.93
CA THR A 158 0.72 26.85 -45.24
C THR A 158 2.22 26.85 -45.46
N ILE A 159 2.94 26.03 -44.70
CA ILE A 159 4.37 25.78 -44.85
C ILE A 159 4.54 24.27 -45.04
N THR A 160 4.87 23.83 -46.25
CA THR A 160 4.86 22.41 -46.58
C THR A 160 6.00 21.91 -47.44
N GLY A 161 6.52 20.70 -47.19
CA GLY A 161 7.54 20.09 -48.04
C GLY A 161 8.89 20.83 -48.04
N ASN A 162 9.14 21.71 -47.06
CA ASN A 162 10.39 22.46 -46.99
C ASN A 162 11.45 21.71 -46.20
N ARG A 163 12.72 22.01 -46.48
CA ARG A 163 13.88 21.52 -45.76
C ARG A 163 14.59 22.67 -45.04
N PHE A 164 14.66 22.61 -43.72
CA PHE A 164 15.38 23.56 -42.87
C PHE A 164 16.67 22.93 -42.35
N VAL A 165 17.79 23.59 -42.59
CA VAL A 165 19.13 23.12 -42.20
C VAL A 165 19.80 24.19 -41.34
N GLY A 166 20.00 23.88 -40.05
CA GLY A 166 20.77 24.67 -39.11
C GLY A 166 22.22 24.17 -39.00
N ALA A 167 23.00 24.71 -38.06
CA ALA A 167 24.37 24.25 -37.82
C ALA A 167 24.51 23.54 -36.47
N THR A 168 24.99 22.30 -36.52
CA THR A 168 25.09 21.38 -35.38
C THR A 168 26.33 21.58 -34.49
N ALA A 169 27.30 22.41 -34.89
CA ALA A 169 28.56 22.57 -34.16
C ALA A 169 28.38 23.31 -32.81
N GLU A 170 28.88 22.73 -31.72
CA GLU A 170 28.92 23.34 -30.39
C GLU A 170 29.68 24.69 -30.39
N GLY A 171 29.15 25.67 -29.64
CA GLY A 171 29.85 26.93 -29.34
C GLY A 171 29.75 28.04 -30.39
N THR A 172 29.17 27.81 -31.58
CA THR A 172 28.87 28.88 -32.55
C THR A 172 27.37 29.14 -32.62
N LYS A 173 26.92 30.36 -32.28
CA LYS A 173 25.50 30.78 -32.41
C LYS A 173 25.07 30.76 -33.88
N LYS A 174 24.54 29.64 -34.36
CA LYS A 174 24.12 29.46 -35.75
C LYS A 174 22.75 28.77 -35.77
N GLY A 175 21.71 29.45 -36.26
CA GLY A 175 20.33 28.95 -36.32
C GLY A 175 19.62 28.96 -34.97
N GLN A 176 18.64 29.85 -34.78
CA GLN A 176 17.81 29.91 -33.58
C GLN A 176 16.63 28.94 -33.70
N ASP A 177 15.57 29.29 -34.44
CA ASP A 177 14.45 28.37 -34.71
C ASP A 177 14.29 28.10 -36.22
N ALA A 178 13.82 26.91 -36.61
CA ALA A 178 13.46 26.66 -38.01
C ALA A 178 12.20 27.45 -38.39
N PHE A 179 11.16 27.37 -37.58
CA PHE A 179 9.97 28.20 -37.65
C PHE A 179 9.70 28.86 -36.30
N PHE A 180 9.57 30.18 -36.31
CA PHE A 180 9.11 30.94 -35.15
C PHE A 180 7.98 31.88 -35.56
N GLY A 181 6.77 31.60 -35.08
CA GLY A 181 5.56 32.31 -35.47
C GLY A 181 4.67 32.70 -34.30
N GLY A 182 3.86 33.74 -34.53
CA GLY A 182 2.93 34.32 -33.57
C GLY A 182 1.57 33.63 -33.51
N ASN A 183 0.51 34.45 -33.55
CA ASN A 183 -0.90 34.07 -33.45
C ASN A 183 -1.50 33.74 -34.84
N PHE A 184 -1.96 32.50 -35.02
CA PHE A 184 -2.51 32.03 -36.30
C PHE A 184 -3.93 31.46 -36.22
N GLU A 185 -4.65 31.58 -37.32
CA GLU A 185 -5.87 30.85 -37.65
C GLU A 185 -5.62 29.94 -38.85
N ASN A 186 -6.05 28.68 -38.80
CA ASN A 186 -5.89 27.70 -39.89
C ASN A 186 -4.43 27.54 -40.35
N PHE A 187 -3.51 27.39 -39.40
CA PHE A 187 -2.09 27.19 -39.68
C PHE A 187 -1.79 25.74 -40.07
N VAL A 188 -1.07 25.54 -41.16
CA VAL A 188 -0.63 24.21 -41.61
C VAL A 188 0.88 24.18 -41.74
N PHE A 189 1.53 23.36 -40.92
CA PHE A 189 2.96 23.06 -41.02
C PHE A 189 3.14 21.58 -41.32
N ASP A 190 3.30 21.22 -42.58
CA ASP A 190 3.12 19.85 -43.06
C ASP A 190 4.30 19.28 -43.86
N ASN A 191 4.74 18.06 -43.55
CA ASN A 191 5.74 17.33 -44.35
C ASN A 191 7.07 18.08 -44.53
N ASN A 192 7.52 18.85 -43.53
CA ASN A 192 8.80 19.54 -43.55
C ASN A 192 9.89 18.71 -42.86
N THR A 193 11.15 18.89 -43.29
CA THR A 193 12.33 18.32 -42.62
C THR A 193 13.12 19.42 -41.93
N ILE A 194 13.41 19.27 -40.64
CA ILE A 194 14.16 20.21 -39.81
C ILE A 194 15.34 19.48 -39.17
N ASP A 195 16.54 20.02 -39.31
CA ASP A 195 17.75 19.45 -38.73
C ASP A 195 18.72 20.54 -38.23
N GLY A 196 19.24 20.37 -37.01
CA GLY A 196 20.44 21.08 -36.55
C GLY A 196 20.27 22.52 -36.04
N PHE A 197 19.18 22.86 -35.36
CA PHE A 197 18.97 24.21 -34.79
C PHE A 197 19.28 24.29 -33.29
N LYS A 198 19.67 25.48 -32.80
CA LYS A 198 20.09 25.72 -31.40
C LYS A 198 18.97 26.10 -30.43
N HIS A 199 17.74 26.18 -30.91
CA HIS A 199 16.58 26.48 -30.08
C HIS A 199 15.41 25.58 -30.50
N HIS A 200 14.34 26.09 -31.10
CA HIS A 200 13.15 25.30 -31.43
C HIS A 200 13.08 24.84 -32.89
N GLY A 201 12.44 23.70 -33.14
CA GLY A 201 12.10 23.29 -34.51
C GLY A 201 10.94 24.14 -35.02
N VAL A 202 9.77 23.90 -34.43
CA VAL A 202 8.54 24.67 -34.70
C VAL A 202 8.10 25.30 -33.40
N SER A 203 7.92 26.63 -33.40
CA SER A 203 7.35 27.35 -32.25
C SER A 203 6.25 28.31 -32.69
N SER A 204 5.03 28.09 -32.19
CA SER A 204 3.90 29.01 -32.34
C SER A 204 3.47 29.57 -30.99
N SER A 205 2.99 30.82 -30.95
CA SER A 205 2.53 31.46 -29.70
C SER A 205 1.01 31.50 -29.50
N ALA A 206 0.22 31.12 -30.49
CA ALA A 206 -1.22 30.84 -30.37
C ALA A 206 -1.70 30.20 -31.68
N LEU A 207 -2.52 29.14 -31.59
CA LEU A 207 -3.13 28.49 -32.76
C LEU A 207 -4.65 28.46 -32.60
N THR A 208 -5.36 28.80 -33.67
CA THR A 208 -6.83 28.78 -33.66
C THR A 208 -7.41 28.22 -34.96
N GLY A 209 -8.73 28.00 -34.98
CA GLY A 209 -9.40 27.42 -36.14
C GLY A 209 -8.99 25.96 -36.32
N ASN A 210 -8.77 25.54 -37.58
CA ASN A 210 -8.29 24.20 -37.88
C ASN A 210 -6.78 24.25 -38.16
N SER A 211 -5.97 24.24 -37.10
CA SER A 211 -4.52 24.29 -37.22
C SER A 211 -3.88 22.91 -37.03
N SER A 212 -2.88 22.57 -37.84
CA SER A 212 -2.20 21.27 -37.76
C SER A 212 -0.69 21.39 -38.00
N ILE A 213 0.07 20.64 -37.21
CA ILE A 213 1.49 20.39 -37.42
C ILE A 213 1.63 18.89 -37.68
N SER A 214 1.90 18.51 -38.94
CA SER A 214 1.84 17.10 -39.34
C SER A 214 2.92 16.60 -40.27
N GLY A 215 3.25 15.31 -40.18
CA GLY A 215 4.16 14.65 -41.13
C GLY A 215 5.60 15.19 -41.11
N ASN A 216 5.99 15.99 -40.12
CA ASN A 216 7.29 16.65 -40.11
C ASN A 216 8.35 15.72 -39.52
N THR A 217 9.59 15.83 -40.00
CA THR A 217 10.77 15.20 -39.40
C THR A 217 11.62 16.28 -38.74
N VAL A 218 11.79 16.23 -37.41
CA VAL A 218 12.46 17.25 -36.60
C VAL A 218 13.57 16.58 -35.80
N THR A 219 14.82 16.96 -36.09
CA THR A 219 16.00 16.23 -35.58
C THR A 219 17.11 17.15 -35.07
N ASN A 220 17.90 16.66 -34.12
CA ASN A 220 19.16 17.26 -33.66
C ASN A 220 19.01 18.73 -33.22
N LEU A 221 18.12 18.97 -32.25
CA LEU A 221 17.85 20.30 -31.71
C LEU A 221 18.33 20.46 -30.28
N ASP A 222 18.83 21.65 -29.92
CA ASP A 222 19.26 21.91 -28.54
C ASP A 222 18.07 22.16 -27.58
N ARG A 223 16.87 22.56 -28.05
CA ARG A 223 15.65 22.70 -27.22
C ARG A 223 14.46 21.95 -27.83
N ASN A 224 13.26 22.54 -27.81
CA ASN A 224 12.00 21.88 -28.19
C ASN A 224 11.93 21.48 -29.66
N GLY A 225 11.38 20.29 -29.91
CA GLY A 225 11.01 19.85 -31.25
C GLY A 225 9.87 20.70 -31.81
N ILE A 226 8.68 20.46 -31.27
CA ILE A 226 7.44 21.15 -31.62
C ILE A 226 6.89 21.80 -30.35
N GLN A 227 6.68 23.11 -30.40
CA GLN A 227 6.08 23.88 -29.33
C GLN A 227 4.82 24.58 -29.83
N VAL A 228 3.72 24.26 -29.17
CA VAL A 228 2.48 25.03 -29.26
C VAL A 228 2.29 25.77 -27.95
N ALA A 229 2.57 27.07 -27.99
CA ALA A 229 2.42 27.97 -26.86
C ALA A 229 1.17 28.85 -26.98
N GLY A 230 0.69 29.35 -25.85
CA GLY A 230 -0.32 30.41 -25.71
C GLY A 230 -1.76 29.99 -26.03
N ALA A 231 -2.63 31.00 -26.21
CA ALA A 231 -4.06 30.83 -26.30
C ALA A 231 -4.48 30.03 -27.54
N CYS A 232 -5.09 28.86 -27.36
CA CYS A 232 -5.52 28.00 -28.46
C CYS A 232 -7.04 27.75 -28.44
N SER A 233 -7.67 27.80 -29.62
CA SER A 233 -9.12 27.57 -29.75
C SER A 233 -9.54 27.03 -31.11
N GLY A 234 -10.42 26.02 -31.12
CA GLY A 234 -10.75 25.27 -32.32
C GLY A 234 -10.07 23.89 -32.27
N THR A 235 -9.78 23.32 -33.42
CA THR A 235 -9.17 21.98 -33.53
C THR A 235 -7.69 22.13 -33.79
N ILE A 236 -6.86 21.73 -32.81
CA ILE A 236 -5.40 21.80 -32.89
C ILE A 236 -4.80 20.40 -32.81
N THR A 237 -4.11 20.01 -33.87
CA THR A 237 -3.53 18.65 -34.00
C THR A 237 -2.01 18.71 -34.18
N VAL A 238 -1.30 17.88 -33.43
CA VAL A 238 0.12 17.57 -33.64
C VAL A 238 0.18 16.08 -33.96
N ARG A 239 0.33 15.73 -35.24
CA ARG A 239 0.15 14.34 -35.67
C ARG A 239 1.18 13.84 -36.67
N ASP A 240 1.49 12.55 -36.61
CA ASP A 240 2.35 11.87 -37.58
C ASP A 240 3.75 12.52 -37.73
N ASN A 241 4.25 13.20 -36.70
CA ASN A 241 5.58 13.82 -36.73
C ASN A 241 6.62 12.86 -36.17
N ILE A 242 7.83 12.92 -36.72
CA ILE A 242 9.03 12.29 -36.17
C ILE A 242 9.82 13.39 -35.46
N VAL A 243 10.00 13.27 -34.15
CA VAL A 243 10.82 14.18 -33.33
C VAL A 243 11.90 13.34 -32.65
N ASP A 244 13.15 13.53 -33.02
CA ASP A 244 14.26 12.67 -32.59
C ASP A 244 15.48 13.49 -32.14
N LYS A 245 16.12 13.09 -31.04
CA LYS A 245 17.34 13.74 -30.51
C LYS A 245 17.20 15.25 -30.34
N VAL A 246 16.10 15.67 -29.71
CA VAL A 246 15.93 17.07 -29.31
C VAL A 246 16.26 17.24 -27.83
N ASN A 247 16.35 18.48 -27.34
CA ASN A 247 16.59 18.87 -25.94
C ASN A 247 17.71 18.12 -25.16
N GLN A 248 18.76 17.67 -25.85
CA GLN A 248 19.87 16.87 -25.25
C GLN A 248 21.11 17.67 -24.82
N SER A 249 21.20 18.98 -25.12
CA SER A 249 22.37 19.79 -24.75
C SER A 249 22.53 19.90 -23.22
N GLU A 250 23.76 20.10 -22.71
CA GLU A 250 23.98 20.34 -21.27
C GLU A 250 23.07 21.46 -20.72
N ALA A 251 22.85 22.52 -21.52
CA ALA A 251 21.99 23.63 -21.13
C ALA A 251 20.49 23.27 -21.10
N SER A 252 20.01 22.37 -21.97
CA SER A 252 18.61 21.93 -22.00
C SER A 252 18.33 20.81 -20.99
N LEU A 253 19.35 20.04 -20.60
CA LEU A 253 19.25 19.08 -19.49
C LEU A 253 18.94 19.77 -18.15
N GLU A 254 19.29 21.04 -17.99
CA GLU A 254 18.91 21.86 -16.83
C GLU A 254 17.54 22.58 -17.00
N SER A 255 16.99 22.68 -18.21
CA SER A 255 15.69 23.35 -18.43
C SER A 255 14.52 22.49 -17.96
N PRO A 256 13.64 22.98 -17.06
CA PRO A 256 12.54 22.18 -16.54
C PRO A 256 11.33 22.06 -17.50
N ASP A 257 11.34 22.81 -18.59
CA ASP A 257 10.18 23.09 -19.46
C ASP A 257 10.43 22.77 -20.94
N ASP A 258 11.46 21.97 -21.23
CA ASP A 258 11.79 21.54 -22.60
C ASP A 258 11.29 20.11 -22.87
N GLY A 259 10.78 19.87 -24.09
CA GLY A 259 10.21 18.58 -24.53
C GLY A 259 10.31 18.36 -26.04
N GLY A 260 10.13 17.10 -26.47
CA GLY A 260 9.95 16.73 -27.86
C GLY A 260 8.74 17.44 -28.47
N VAL A 261 7.59 17.23 -27.82
CA VAL A 261 6.37 17.99 -28.02
C VAL A 261 6.06 18.76 -26.74
N VAL A 262 5.86 20.07 -26.86
CA VAL A 262 5.55 20.96 -25.74
C VAL A 262 4.20 21.62 -25.92
N LEU A 263 3.33 21.41 -24.94
CA LEU A 263 2.02 22.04 -24.83
C LEU A 263 2.04 23.02 -23.67
N ARG A 264 1.89 24.31 -23.96
CA ARG A 264 1.97 25.35 -22.93
C ARG A 264 1.08 26.56 -23.22
N GLY A 265 0.69 27.29 -22.18
CA GLY A 265 -0.08 28.54 -22.29
C GLY A 265 -1.59 28.44 -22.01
N GLN A 266 -2.14 29.53 -21.47
CA GLN A 266 -3.57 29.74 -21.24
C GLN A 266 -4.21 30.55 -22.37
N ASN A 267 -5.52 30.40 -22.54
CA ASN A 267 -6.30 31.31 -23.36
C ASN A 267 -6.23 32.74 -22.80
N ALA A 268 -6.38 33.75 -23.68
CA ALA A 268 -6.31 35.16 -23.27
C ALA A 268 -7.37 35.57 -22.22
N ASN A 269 -8.44 34.76 -22.08
CA ASN A 269 -9.49 34.90 -21.07
C ASN A 269 -9.22 34.11 -19.78
N GLY A 270 -8.06 33.47 -19.66
CA GLY A 270 -7.67 32.60 -18.54
C GLY A 270 -8.24 31.19 -18.59
N SER A 271 -8.96 30.80 -19.65
CA SER A 271 -9.46 29.42 -19.81
C SER A 271 -8.39 28.49 -20.38
N ALA A 272 -8.58 27.19 -20.18
CA ALA A 272 -7.80 26.15 -20.81
C ALA A 272 -8.10 26.07 -22.33
N PRO A 273 -7.12 25.80 -23.20
CA PRO A 273 -7.36 25.30 -24.55
C PRO A 273 -8.22 24.03 -24.56
N VAL A 274 -9.16 23.88 -25.49
CA VAL A 274 -9.97 22.65 -25.60
C VAL A 274 -9.51 21.85 -26.81
N ASP A 275 -9.50 20.52 -26.68
CA ASP A 275 -9.26 19.53 -27.75
C ASP A 275 -7.85 19.58 -28.38
N PHE A 276 -6.82 19.32 -27.57
CA PHE A 276 -5.45 19.09 -28.09
C PHE A 276 -5.23 17.61 -28.36
N GLU A 277 -5.00 17.27 -29.63
CA GLU A 277 -4.69 15.91 -30.04
C GLU A 277 -3.20 15.80 -30.40
N VAL A 278 -2.49 14.96 -29.65
CA VAL A 278 -1.12 14.52 -29.96
C VAL A 278 -1.20 13.06 -30.34
N SER A 279 -1.19 12.75 -31.65
CA SER A 279 -1.44 11.40 -32.13
C SER A 279 -0.53 10.93 -33.27
N GLY A 280 -0.20 9.64 -33.31
CA GLY A 280 0.63 9.07 -34.40
C GLY A 280 2.07 9.58 -34.45
N ASN A 281 2.54 10.35 -33.46
CA ASN A 281 3.90 10.89 -33.47
C ASN A 281 4.91 9.83 -33.01
N THR A 282 6.12 9.89 -33.57
CA THR A 282 7.29 9.17 -33.08
C THR A 282 8.21 10.15 -32.38
N VAL A 283 8.29 10.09 -31.06
CA VAL A 283 9.12 10.98 -30.24
C VAL A 283 10.20 10.16 -29.54
N THR A 284 11.43 10.24 -30.03
CA THR A 284 12.52 9.36 -29.63
C THR A 284 13.76 10.07 -29.14
N ASP A 285 14.52 9.35 -28.32
CA ASP A 285 15.86 9.73 -27.87
C ASP A 285 15.93 11.19 -27.41
N SER A 286 14.96 11.68 -26.63
CA SER A 286 14.91 13.05 -26.13
C SER A 286 14.93 13.07 -24.60
N LYS A 287 15.18 14.21 -23.96
CA LYS A 287 15.12 14.31 -22.49
C LYS A 287 13.70 14.05 -21.99
N VAL A 288 12.75 14.83 -22.50
CA VAL A 288 11.32 14.67 -22.23
C VAL A 288 10.61 14.44 -23.56
N GLY A 289 9.79 13.40 -23.66
CA GLY A 289 8.99 13.12 -24.85
C GLY A 289 7.89 14.17 -25.05
N VAL A 290 6.89 14.15 -24.16
CA VAL A 290 5.80 15.14 -24.14
C VAL A 290 5.81 15.90 -22.82
N TYR A 291 5.86 17.24 -22.90
CA TYR A 291 5.76 18.12 -21.75
C TYR A 291 4.46 18.90 -21.79
N VAL A 292 3.73 18.90 -20.67
CA VAL A 292 2.48 19.64 -20.49
C VAL A 292 2.62 20.60 -19.31
N GLU A 293 2.53 21.90 -19.60
CA GLU A 293 2.70 22.96 -18.61
C GLU A 293 1.51 23.05 -17.65
N ASN A 294 1.75 23.50 -16.41
CA ASN A 294 0.73 23.72 -15.38
C ASN A 294 -0.40 24.68 -15.80
N SER A 295 -0.19 25.51 -16.83
CA SER A 295 -1.19 26.41 -17.37
C SER A 295 -2.32 25.68 -18.12
N MET A 296 -2.12 24.40 -18.45
CA MET A 296 -3.06 23.55 -19.20
C MET A 296 -4.14 22.91 -18.29
N THR A 297 -4.47 23.52 -17.14
CA THR A 297 -5.50 23.01 -16.22
C THR A 297 -6.90 23.03 -16.86
N GLY A 298 -7.60 21.89 -16.88
CA GLY A 298 -8.96 21.78 -17.42
C GLY A 298 -9.04 21.63 -18.95
N THR A 299 -7.93 21.30 -19.61
CA THR A 299 -7.88 20.91 -21.01
C THR A 299 -8.06 19.40 -21.16
N ASP A 300 -8.82 18.96 -22.16
CA ASP A 300 -8.76 17.57 -22.65
C ASP A 300 -7.52 17.45 -23.57
N VAL A 301 -6.39 17.02 -23.00
CA VAL A 301 -5.17 16.69 -23.74
C VAL A 301 -5.16 15.18 -23.95
N ALA A 302 -5.34 14.77 -25.21
CA ALA A 302 -5.28 13.37 -25.61
C ALA A 302 -3.93 13.07 -26.25
N ILE A 303 -3.12 12.25 -25.59
CA ILE A 303 -1.86 11.73 -26.12
C ILE A 303 -2.11 10.26 -26.46
N SER A 304 -2.33 9.92 -27.73
CA SER A 304 -2.70 8.55 -28.10
C SER A 304 -2.11 8.07 -29.43
N GLY A 305 -1.85 6.76 -29.53
CA GLY A 305 -1.30 6.17 -30.75
C GLY A 305 0.11 6.67 -31.11
N ASN A 306 0.86 7.22 -30.16
CA ASN A 306 2.23 7.68 -30.38
C ASN A 306 3.23 6.58 -30.03
N THR A 307 4.43 6.66 -30.63
CA THR A 307 5.62 5.93 -30.19
C THR A 307 6.52 6.90 -29.43
N ILE A 308 6.61 6.76 -28.11
CA ILE A 308 7.38 7.63 -27.21
C ILE A 308 8.41 6.77 -26.49
N SER A 309 9.59 6.59 -27.08
CA SER A 309 10.58 5.60 -26.62
C SER A 309 12.00 6.15 -26.58
N GLY A 310 12.86 5.58 -25.74
CA GLY A 310 14.26 6.04 -25.58
C GLY A 310 14.42 7.40 -24.88
N ASN A 311 13.32 8.02 -24.44
CA ASN A 311 13.34 9.28 -23.69
C ASN A 311 13.70 9.05 -22.21
N ILE A 312 14.29 10.04 -21.54
CA ILE A 312 14.54 9.96 -20.08
C ILE A 312 13.21 10.01 -19.32
N THR A 313 12.34 10.94 -19.70
CA THR A 313 10.94 11.03 -19.24
C THR A 313 10.03 10.94 -20.46
N ALA A 314 9.07 10.02 -20.47
CA ALA A 314 8.13 9.88 -21.57
C ALA A 314 7.11 11.01 -21.56
N VAL A 315 6.45 11.22 -20.42
CA VAL A 315 5.47 12.29 -20.21
C VAL A 315 5.77 13.04 -18.91
N GLN A 316 5.85 14.36 -19.01
CA GLN A 316 5.93 15.25 -17.86
C GLN A 316 4.68 16.14 -17.81
N ASN A 317 3.77 15.81 -16.92
CA ASN A 317 2.57 16.59 -16.62
C ASN A 317 2.80 17.49 -15.40
N GLN A 318 2.73 18.80 -15.58
CA GLN A 318 2.83 19.79 -14.49
C GLN A 318 1.46 20.29 -14.01
N THR A 319 0.36 19.78 -14.56
CA THR A 319 -1.01 20.13 -14.13
C THR A 319 -1.39 19.37 -12.85
N ASP A 320 -2.49 19.79 -12.23
CA ASP A 320 -3.10 19.12 -11.08
C ASP A 320 -4.20 18.11 -11.48
N GLN A 321 -4.36 17.86 -12.79
CA GLN A 321 -5.31 16.92 -13.37
C GLN A 321 -4.59 15.71 -13.96
N VAL A 322 -5.29 14.58 -14.04
CA VAL A 322 -4.83 13.40 -14.78
C VAL A 322 -4.92 13.68 -16.29
N ILE A 323 -3.81 13.45 -17.01
CA ILE A 323 -3.79 13.53 -18.48
C ILE A 323 -3.97 12.13 -19.08
N ASP A 324 -4.81 12.05 -20.11
CA ASP A 324 -5.06 10.82 -20.86
C ASP A 324 -3.92 10.57 -21.87
N ALA A 325 -3.03 9.65 -21.51
CA ALA A 325 -1.90 9.21 -22.33
C ALA A 325 -2.05 7.72 -22.72
N VAL A 326 -3.24 7.34 -23.19
CA VAL A 326 -3.58 5.95 -23.48
C VAL A 326 -3.14 5.50 -24.87
N GLN A 327 -3.02 4.20 -25.10
CA GLN A 327 -2.74 3.62 -26.43
C GLN A 327 -1.44 4.08 -27.08
N ASN A 328 -0.43 4.43 -26.27
CA ASN A 328 0.91 4.74 -26.76
C ASN A 328 1.85 3.54 -26.65
N ASP A 329 2.85 3.47 -27.52
CA ASP A 329 4.02 2.60 -27.38
C ASP A 329 5.12 3.36 -26.64
N TRP A 330 5.46 2.89 -25.44
CA TRP A 330 6.44 3.52 -24.55
C TRP A 330 7.87 2.97 -24.75
N GLY A 331 8.08 2.05 -25.69
CA GLY A 331 9.35 1.37 -25.90
C GLY A 331 9.66 0.27 -24.88
N THR A 332 8.72 -0.07 -24.00
CA THR A 332 8.81 -1.23 -23.09
C THR A 332 7.42 -1.82 -22.84
N ASP A 333 7.36 -3.15 -22.78
CA ASP A 333 6.18 -3.94 -22.42
C ASP A 333 6.13 -4.27 -20.92
N ASP A 334 7.12 -3.82 -20.15
CA ASP A 334 7.27 -4.07 -18.72
C ASP A 334 6.54 -2.97 -17.91
N PRO A 335 5.34 -3.26 -17.38
CA PRO A 335 4.54 -2.25 -16.69
C PRO A 335 5.21 -1.70 -15.43
N SER A 336 6.16 -2.44 -14.84
CA SER A 336 6.89 -1.99 -13.65
C SER A 336 7.84 -0.83 -13.94
N LYS A 337 8.30 -0.67 -15.19
CA LYS A 337 9.21 0.41 -15.61
C LYS A 337 8.49 1.65 -16.11
N LEU A 338 7.23 1.53 -16.53
CA LEU A 338 6.47 2.64 -17.09
C LEU A 338 6.22 3.75 -16.07
N GLY A 339 5.97 3.39 -14.81
CA GLY A 339 5.75 4.36 -13.73
C GLY A 339 6.94 5.31 -13.49
N ASP A 340 8.17 4.90 -13.82
CA ASP A 340 9.38 5.72 -13.69
C ASP A 340 9.56 6.70 -14.85
N LEU A 341 8.89 6.45 -15.98
CA LEU A 341 8.93 7.31 -17.17
C LEU A 341 7.90 8.45 -17.11
N MET A 342 6.99 8.43 -16.13
CA MET A 342 5.93 9.41 -15.97
C MET A 342 6.24 10.35 -14.81
N VAL A 343 6.12 11.65 -15.05
CA VAL A 343 6.21 12.68 -14.02
C VAL A 343 4.87 13.40 -13.94
N GLY A 344 4.26 13.42 -12.75
CA GLY A 344 2.93 13.99 -12.53
C GLY A 344 1.79 13.01 -12.83
N GLN A 345 0.56 13.53 -12.88
CA GLN A 345 -0.66 12.70 -13.02
C GLN A 345 -0.92 12.28 -14.47
N VAL A 346 -0.56 11.06 -14.82
CA VAL A 346 -0.69 10.54 -16.19
C VAL A 346 -1.41 9.19 -16.18
N ASP A 347 -2.53 9.08 -16.89
CA ASP A 347 -3.15 7.79 -17.21
C ASP A 347 -2.51 7.21 -18.46
N PHE A 348 -1.64 6.21 -18.28
CA PHE A 348 -1.02 5.46 -19.38
C PHE A 348 -1.62 4.06 -19.55
N SER A 349 -2.87 3.85 -19.12
CA SER A 349 -3.58 2.59 -19.33
C SER A 349 -3.76 2.27 -20.80
N ASN A 350 -4.11 1.00 -21.08
CA ASN A 350 -4.28 0.49 -22.45
C ASN A 350 -3.07 0.81 -23.36
N PHE A 351 -1.85 0.73 -22.84
CA PHE A 351 -0.64 1.00 -23.64
C PHE A 351 -0.33 -0.17 -24.57
N ILE A 352 0.46 0.09 -25.61
CA ILE A 352 0.84 -0.91 -26.62
C ILE A 352 1.91 -1.83 -26.03
N THR A 353 1.62 -3.13 -25.99
CA THR A 353 2.54 -4.19 -25.50
C THR A 353 3.24 -4.93 -26.64
N GLY A 354 2.80 -4.72 -27.87
CA GLY A 354 3.32 -5.34 -29.07
C GLY A 354 2.37 -5.16 -30.24
N TYR A 355 2.68 -5.83 -31.35
CA TYR A 355 1.86 -5.85 -32.56
C TYR A 355 1.57 -7.30 -32.94
N ASP A 356 0.37 -7.55 -33.46
CA ASP A 356 0.00 -8.86 -33.99
C ASP A 356 0.57 -9.10 -35.40
N ASP A 357 0.27 -10.28 -35.98
CA ASP A 357 0.74 -10.68 -37.31
C ASP A 357 0.21 -9.76 -38.45
N ASP A 358 -0.87 -9.01 -38.19
CA ASP A 358 -1.47 -8.04 -39.11
C ASP A 358 -1.00 -6.59 -38.82
N ASN A 359 0.02 -6.44 -37.98
CA ASN A 359 0.61 -5.17 -37.56
C ASN A 359 -0.40 -4.24 -36.84
N GLN A 360 -1.40 -4.81 -36.17
CA GLN A 360 -2.32 -4.09 -35.29
C GLN A 360 -1.76 -4.08 -33.85
N PRO A 361 -1.95 -2.97 -33.11
CA PRO A 361 -1.46 -2.87 -31.74
C PRO A 361 -2.22 -3.80 -30.78
N ILE A 362 -1.47 -4.46 -29.90
CA ILE A 362 -1.99 -5.25 -28.78
C ILE A 362 -1.90 -4.39 -27.52
N TYR A 363 -3.04 -4.15 -26.86
CA TYR A 363 -3.11 -3.29 -25.68
C TYR A 363 -2.99 -4.06 -24.36
N SER A 364 -2.42 -3.40 -23.35
CA SER A 364 -2.39 -3.90 -21.97
C SER A 364 -3.80 -3.99 -21.36
N GLU A 365 -4.04 -4.96 -20.48
CA GLU A 365 -5.28 -5.08 -19.68
C GLU A 365 -5.24 -4.28 -18.35
N LEU A 366 -4.28 -3.36 -18.18
CA LEU A 366 -4.17 -2.55 -16.97
C LEU A 366 -5.34 -1.58 -16.85
N THR A 367 -5.95 -1.56 -15.67
CA THR A 367 -7.03 -0.63 -15.31
C THR A 367 -6.67 0.15 -14.06
N ILE A 368 -7.19 1.37 -13.96
CA ILE A 368 -7.07 2.21 -12.76
C ILE A 368 -8.04 1.69 -11.69
N ASP A 369 -7.51 1.37 -10.52
CA ASP A 369 -8.32 1.01 -9.37
C ASP A 369 -8.78 2.27 -8.63
N TYR A 370 -9.87 2.87 -9.11
CA TYR A 370 -10.46 4.05 -8.45
C TYR A 370 -10.98 3.75 -7.03
N SER A 371 -11.01 2.49 -6.60
CA SER A 371 -11.40 2.14 -5.24
C SER A 371 -10.27 2.26 -4.23
N VAL A 372 -9.02 2.45 -4.69
CA VAL A 372 -7.84 2.59 -3.81
C VAL A 372 -6.93 3.71 -4.30
N VAL A 373 -6.70 4.71 -3.45
CA VAL A 373 -5.72 5.78 -3.70
C VAL A 373 -4.64 5.77 -2.61
N TYR A 374 -3.43 6.14 -3.00
CA TYR A 374 -2.25 6.12 -2.15
C TYR A 374 -1.76 7.55 -1.89
N VAL A 375 -1.13 7.73 -0.73
CA VAL A 375 -0.47 8.97 -0.35
C VAL A 375 1.01 8.70 -0.17
N ASP A 376 1.85 9.39 -0.94
CA ASP A 376 3.31 9.31 -0.88
C ASP A 376 3.91 10.73 -0.90
N PRO A 377 4.71 11.14 0.10
CA PRO A 377 5.27 12.48 0.16
C PRO A 377 6.31 12.77 -0.92
N GLN A 378 6.86 11.75 -1.58
CA GLN A 378 7.90 11.88 -2.61
C GLN A 378 7.35 11.74 -4.03
N LYS A 379 6.13 11.23 -4.20
CA LYS A 379 5.56 10.91 -5.51
C LYS A 379 4.16 11.49 -5.68
N SER A 380 3.86 11.96 -6.88
CA SER A 380 2.50 12.23 -7.33
C SER A 380 2.32 11.63 -8.72
N GLY A 381 1.15 11.07 -8.98
CA GLY A 381 0.82 10.52 -10.30
C GLY A 381 0.17 9.16 -10.26
N VAL A 382 0.31 8.37 -11.31
CA VAL A 382 -0.21 7.00 -11.38
C VAL A 382 0.97 6.04 -11.55
N GLN A 383 0.99 4.94 -10.78
CA GLN A 383 1.99 3.88 -10.94
C GLN A 383 1.33 2.49 -10.90
N VAL A 384 2.06 1.48 -11.35
CA VAL A 384 1.59 0.09 -11.31
C VAL A 384 1.91 -0.52 -9.94
N ILE A 385 0.89 -0.97 -9.21
CA ILE A 385 1.00 -1.73 -7.96
C ILE A 385 0.17 -3.00 -8.11
N ASP A 386 0.76 -4.16 -7.84
CA ASP A 386 0.09 -5.47 -7.88
C ASP A 386 -0.70 -5.74 -9.17
N GLY A 387 -0.16 -5.29 -10.31
CA GLY A 387 -0.78 -5.47 -11.63
C GLY A 387 -2.00 -4.57 -11.87
N LYS A 388 -2.20 -3.53 -11.06
CA LYS A 388 -3.21 -2.48 -11.28
C LYS A 388 -2.57 -1.11 -11.29
N MET A 389 -3.22 -0.16 -11.95
CA MET A 389 -2.82 1.24 -11.89
C MET A 389 -3.39 1.87 -10.61
N ALA A 390 -2.53 2.48 -9.83
CA ALA A 390 -2.83 3.09 -8.54
C ALA A 390 -2.49 4.58 -8.56
N VAL A 391 -3.35 5.41 -7.98
CA VAL A 391 -3.21 6.87 -7.97
C VAL A 391 -2.51 7.32 -6.70
N PHE A 392 -1.47 8.15 -6.83
CA PHE A 392 -0.67 8.71 -5.76
C PHE A 392 -0.87 10.21 -5.61
N TYR A 393 -1.11 10.63 -4.38
CA TYR A 393 -1.23 12.03 -3.97
C TYR A 393 -0.14 12.38 -2.96
N MET A 394 0.35 13.61 -2.99
CA MET A 394 1.30 14.09 -1.98
C MET A 394 0.63 14.51 -0.66
N ASP A 395 -0.70 14.72 -0.68
CA ASP A 395 -1.48 15.14 0.49
C ASP A 395 -2.70 14.24 0.70
N ALA A 396 -2.88 13.77 1.94
CA ALA A 396 -3.98 12.87 2.30
C ALA A 396 -5.36 13.53 2.23
N SER A 397 -5.46 14.83 2.51
CA SER A 397 -6.71 15.58 2.37
C SER A 397 -7.09 15.70 0.89
N THR A 398 -6.12 15.95 0.02
CA THR A 398 -6.31 15.92 -1.44
C THR A 398 -6.75 14.54 -1.91
N ALA A 399 -6.09 13.47 -1.45
CA ALA A 399 -6.48 12.10 -1.78
C ALA A 399 -7.93 11.80 -1.39
N ILE A 400 -8.34 12.16 -0.16
CA ILE A 400 -9.71 11.95 0.33
C ILE A 400 -10.72 12.81 -0.43
N SER A 401 -10.38 14.04 -0.80
CA SER A 401 -11.31 14.89 -1.56
C SER A 401 -11.60 14.33 -2.97
N ASN A 402 -10.65 13.60 -3.55
CA ASN A 402 -10.78 12.95 -4.85
C ASN A 402 -11.38 11.54 -4.74
N ALA A 403 -11.13 10.83 -3.63
CA ALA A 403 -11.78 9.56 -3.35
C ALA A 403 -13.22 9.81 -2.86
N VAL A 404 -14.20 9.60 -3.74
CA VAL A 404 -15.64 9.72 -3.39
C VAL A 404 -16.09 8.54 -2.52
N THR A 405 -15.59 7.33 -2.80
CA THR A 405 -15.76 6.10 -2.02
C THR A 405 -14.48 5.26 -2.13
N GLY A 406 -14.30 4.29 -1.22
CA GLY A 406 -13.18 3.35 -1.29
C GLY A 406 -12.14 3.51 -0.18
N THR A 407 -10.88 3.25 -0.49
CA THR A 407 -9.77 3.19 0.46
C THR A 407 -8.70 4.22 0.13
N VAL A 408 -8.25 4.95 1.13
CA VAL A 408 -7.06 5.81 1.05
C VAL A 408 -5.97 5.21 1.92
N VAL A 409 -4.79 4.95 1.35
CA VAL A 409 -3.67 4.32 2.03
C VAL A 409 -2.52 5.31 2.18
N VAL A 410 -2.01 5.45 3.39
CA VAL A 410 -0.76 6.17 3.67
C VAL A 410 0.26 5.17 4.22
N SER A 411 1.48 5.15 3.67
CA SER A 411 2.51 4.18 4.04
C SER A 411 3.03 4.37 5.47
N GLU A 412 3.08 5.60 5.97
CA GLU A 412 3.61 5.94 7.29
C GLU A 412 2.84 7.09 7.95
N ALA A 413 3.03 7.25 9.27
CA ALA A 413 2.50 8.41 9.98
C ALA A 413 3.25 9.67 9.55
N THR A 414 2.57 10.57 8.85
CA THR A 414 3.16 11.83 8.36
C THR A 414 3.36 12.82 9.52
N PRO A 415 4.47 13.57 9.59
CA PRO A 415 4.91 14.26 10.82
C PRO A 415 3.92 15.26 11.45
N THR A 416 3.01 15.82 10.65
CA THR A 416 2.01 16.79 11.13
C THR A 416 0.79 16.82 10.20
N THR A 417 -0.21 15.98 10.47
CA THR A 417 -1.38 15.87 9.58
C THR A 417 -2.66 15.76 10.38
N SER A 418 -3.70 16.48 9.93
CA SER A 418 -5.07 16.35 10.44
C SER A 418 -5.98 16.01 9.28
N VAL A 419 -6.49 14.79 9.27
CA VAL A 419 -7.32 14.25 8.19
C VAL A 419 -8.72 13.96 8.72
N SER A 420 -9.73 14.49 8.04
CA SER A 420 -11.14 14.14 8.29
C SER A 420 -11.56 13.07 7.31
N VAL A 421 -12.07 11.95 7.80
CA VAL A 421 -12.48 10.80 7.00
C VAL A 421 -14.00 10.80 6.91
N PRO A 422 -14.60 11.03 5.74
CA PRO A 422 -16.06 11.02 5.58
C PRO A 422 -16.64 9.59 5.55
N GLU A 423 -17.96 9.49 5.60
CA GLU A 423 -18.66 8.21 5.33
C GLU A 423 -18.35 7.70 3.92
N GLY A 424 -18.26 6.38 3.76
CA GLY A 424 -17.93 5.73 2.48
C GLY A 424 -16.43 5.63 2.16
N ILE A 425 -15.57 6.22 2.99
CA ILE A 425 -14.12 6.14 2.88
C ILE A 425 -13.53 5.34 4.04
N THR A 426 -12.59 4.46 3.71
CA THR A 426 -11.70 3.79 4.66
C THR A 426 -10.31 4.41 4.55
N PHE A 427 -9.85 5.07 5.60
CA PHE A 427 -8.49 5.61 5.67
C PHE A 427 -7.59 4.65 6.42
N LYS A 428 -6.50 4.23 5.78
CA LYS A 428 -5.52 3.29 6.33
C LYS A 428 -4.15 3.93 6.50
N VAL A 429 -3.49 3.62 7.60
CA VAL A 429 -2.07 3.93 7.83
C VAL A 429 -1.32 2.62 7.93
N GLY A 430 -0.68 2.24 6.83
CA GLY A 430 -0.16 0.89 6.60
C GLY A 430 -1.19 -0.19 6.93
N ASP A 431 -0.73 -1.26 7.55
CA ASP A 431 -1.58 -2.32 8.14
C ASP A 431 -1.93 -2.06 9.61
N SER A 432 -1.48 -0.94 10.17
CA SER A 432 -1.56 -0.67 11.61
C SER A 432 -2.90 -0.09 12.04
N ILE A 433 -3.50 0.78 11.20
CA ILE A 433 -4.68 1.55 11.57
C ILE A 433 -5.66 1.59 10.41
N SER A 434 -6.94 1.40 10.72
CA SER A 434 -8.05 1.61 9.78
C SER A 434 -9.14 2.48 10.40
N ILE A 435 -9.59 3.50 9.68
CA ILE A 435 -10.60 4.47 10.14
C ILE A 435 -11.72 4.57 9.10
N THR A 436 -12.97 4.49 9.54
CA THR A 436 -14.16 4.81 8.74
C THR A 436 -14.98 5.88 9.45
N ASN A 437 -15.45 6.89 8.71
CA ASN A 437 -16.20 8.04 9.27
C ASN A 437 -15.61 8.55 10.60
N GLY A 438 -14.51 9.30 10.52
CA GLY A 438 -13.73 9.62 11.70
C GLY A 438 -12.70 10.71 11.45
N ARG A 439 -11.68 10.74 12.31
CA ARG A 439 -10.60 11.70 12.20
C ARG A 439 -9.26 11.08 12.62
N TYR A 440 -8.22 11.45 11.90
CA TYR A 440 -6.83 11.14 12.19
C TYR A 440 -6.08 12.44 12.45
N VAL A 441 -5.38 12.56 13.58
CA VAL A 441 -4.54 13.73 13.90
C VAL A 441 -3.21 13.29 14.48
N PHE A 442 -2.14 13.46 13.73
CA PHE A 442 -0.78 13.20 14.22
C PHE A 442 -0.03 14.51 14.51
N ARG A 443 0.49 14.64 15.74
CA ARG A 443 1.28 15.80 16.18
C ARG A 443 2.33 15.34 17.20
N ASP A 444 3.57 15.78 17.02
CA ASP A 444 4.67 15.60 17.98
C ASP A 444 4.86 14.13 18.44
N GLY A 445 4.70 13.16 17.54
CA GLY A 445 4.83 11.72 17.85
C GLY A 445 3.59 11.09 18.50
N GLN A 446 2.53 11.86 18.75
CA GLN A 446 1.27 11.39 19.31
C GLN A 446 0.19 11.35 18.23
N LEU A 447 -0.54 10.22 18.19
CA LEU A 447 -1.67 10.06 17.29
C LEU A 447 -3.00 10.17 18.06
N THR A 448 -3.87 11.08 17.63
CA THR A 448 -5.25 11.17 18.13
C THR A 448 -6.22 10.67 17.07
N LEU A 449 -7.06 9.70 17.44
CA LEU A 449 -8.05 9.09 16.56
C LEU A 449 -9.46 9.39 17.06
N THR A 450 -10.41 9.58 16.14
CA THR A 450 -11.82 9.77 16.47
C THR A 450 -12.66 8.86 15.58
N ALA A 451 -13.56 8.10 16.19
CA ALA A 451 -14.63 7.38 15.49
C ALA A 451 -15.93 8.18 15.67
N ASN A 452 -16.48 8.73 14.58
CA ASN A 452 -17.76 9.43 14.64
C ASN A 452 -18.91 8.42 14.80
N ASP A 453 -20.13 8.91 15.03
CA ASP A 453 -21.31 8.06 15.11
C ASP A 453 -21.52 7.28 13.80
N GLY A 454 -21.72 5.96 13.89
CA GLY A 454 -21.74 5.05 12.73
C GLY A 454 -20.38 4.75 12.08
N GLY A 455 -19.29 5.35 12.56
CA GLY A 455 -17.91 5.08 12.11
C GLY A 455 -17.17 4.03 12.94
N SER A 456 -15.92 3.77 12.56
CA SER A 456 -15.04 2.84 13.28
C SER A 456 -13.57 3.25 13.25
N VAL A 457 -12.84 2.82 14.28
CA VAL A 457 -11.37 2.85 14.38
C VAL A 457 -10.89 1.45 14.78
N VAL A 458 -9.96 0.90 14.01
CA VAL A 458 -9.25 -0.35 14.32
C VAL A 458 -7.77 -0.04 14.44
N ILE A 459 -7.16 -0.53 15.53
CA ILE A 459 -5.73 -0.36 15.83
C ILE A 459 -5.13 -1.76 16.01
N ASP A 460 -4.40 -2.21 15.01
CA ASP A 460 -3.76 -3.53 14.98
C ASP A 460 -2.31 -3.46 15.49
N SER A 461 -1.62 -2.34 15.24
CA SER A 461 -0.26 -2.09 15.74
C SER A 461 0.03 -0.59 15.88
N LEU A 462 1.17 -0.24 16.49
CA LEU A 462 1.68 1.14 16.49
C LEU A 462 2.36 1.40 15.14
N PRO A 463 1.92 2.40 14.35
CA PRO A 463 2.66 2.80 13.16
C PRO A 463 4.07 3.29 13.50
N GLU A 464 4.99 3.14 12.56
CA GLU A 464 6.36 3.66 12.73
C GLU A 464 6.34 5.17 13.02
N GLY A 465 7.16 5.62 13.97
CA GLY A 465 7.21 7.01 14.42
C GLY A 465 6.10 7.45 15.38
N VAL A 466 5.14 6.58 15.72
CA VAL A 466 4.08 6.86 16.71
C VAL A 466 4.51 6.35 18.08
N ALA A 467 4.64 7.26 19.06
CA ALA A 467 5.00 6.90 20.44
C ALA A 467 3.80 6.41 21.26
N SER A 468 2.61 6.93 20.98
CA SER A 468 1.36 6.56 21.65
C SER A 468 0.14 6.96 20.82
N ILE A 469 -0.98 6.28 21.07
CA ILE A 469 -2.28 6.59 20.45
C ILE A 469 -3.24 7.06 21.54
N THR A 470 -4.08 8.03 21.22
CA THR A 470 -5.15 8.53 22.08
C THR A 470 -6.46 8.50 21.30
N ILE A 471 -7.48 7.86 21.87
CA ILE A 471 -8.84 7.98 21.35
C ILE A 471 -9.42 9.31 21.86
N ALA A 472 -9.99 10.11 20.97
CA ALA A 472 -10.54 11.42 21.34
C ALA A 472 -11.81 11.28 22.20
N ASP A 473 -11.96 12.18 23.17
CA ASP A 473 -13.18 12.34 23.96
C ASP A 473 -14.42 12.46 23.08
N GLY A 474 -15.53 11.84 23.49
CA GLY A 474 -16.79 11.88 22.74
C GLY A 474 -16.78 11.09 21.43
N SER A 475 -15.79 10.22 21.18
CA SER A 475 -15.88 9.20 20.13
C SER A 475 -17.12 8.33 20.35
N LYS A 476 -17.94 8.15 19.31
CA LYS A 476 -19.22 7.42 19.36
C LYS A 476 -19.24 6.15 18.52
N GLY A 477 -18.33 6.06 17.55
CA GLY A 477 -18.17 4.90 16.69
C GLY A 477 -17.44 3.75 17.39
N ALA A 478 -17.37 2.61 16.70
CA ALA A 478 -16.74 1.41 17.24
C ALA A 478 -15.21 1.59 17.29
N VAL A 479 -14.60 1.33 18.44
CA VAL A 479 -13.14 1.33 18.61
C VAL A 479 -12.68 -0.08 18.98
N THR A 480 -11.80 -0.65 18.16
CA THR A 480 -11.20 -1.97 18.38
C THR A 480 -9.68 -1.83 18.49
N ILE A 481 -9.11 -2.44 19.53
CA ILE A 481 -7.67 -2.36 19.82
C ILE A 481 -7.10 -3.78 19.93
N ASP A 482 -5.98 -4.03 19.26
CA ASP A 482 -5.21 -5.25 19.44
C ASP A 482 -4.55 -5.30 20.83
N PRO A 483 -4.60 -6.45 21.53
CA PRO A 483 -3.95 -6.66 22.82
C PRO A 483 -2.50 -6.20 22.91
N SER A 484 -1.71 -6.40 21.86
CA SER A 484 -0.28 -6.16 21.85
C SER A 484 0.09 -4.69 22.01
N VAL A 485 -0.85 -3.78 21.71
CA VAL A 485 -0.62 -2.33 21.77
C VAL A 485 -1.47 -1.62 22.80
N SER A 486 -2.31 -2.33 23.57
CA SER A 486 -3.27 -1.71 24.49
C SER A 486 -2.61 -0.77 25.51
N ASP A 487 -1.39 -1.08 25.95
CA ASP A 487 -0.65 -0.27 26.93
C ASP A 487 -0.16 1.07 26.34
N SER A 488 -0.15 1.18 25.01
CA SER A 488 0.21 2.39 24.26
C SER A 488 -1.00 3.17 23.76
N VAL A 489 -2.22 2.68 24.02
CA VAL A 489 -3.47 3.35 23.65
C VAL A 489 -4.16 3.91 24.89
N THR A 490 -4.33 5.23 24.92
CA THR A 490 -5.12 5.91 25.96
C THR A 490 -6.56 6.05 25.50
N VAL A 491 -7.50 5.56 26.33
CA VAL A 491 -8.93 5.57 26.06
C VAL A 491 -9.65 6.39 27.13
N PRO A 492 -10.47 7.39 26.75
CA PRO A 492 -11.32 8.13 27.69
C PRO A 492 -12.40 7.24 28.31
N SER A 493 -12.79 7.52 29.56
CA SER A 493 -13.74 6.69 30.31
C SER A 493 -15.16 6.63 29.74
N ASP A 494 -15.52 7.57 28.88
CA ASP A 494 -16.83 7.66 28.22
C ASP A 494 -16.87 6.94 26.86
N VAL A 495 -15.75 6.40 26.38
CA VAL A 495 -15.66 5.68 25.10
C VAL A 495 -15.72 4.18 25.36
N ALA A 496 -16.69 3.50 24.77
CA ALA A 496 -16.75 2.04 24.78
C ALA A 496 -15.69 1.47 23.82
N VAL A 497 -14.82 0.60 24.34
CA VAL A 497 -13.74 -0.03 23.57
C VAL A 497 -13.87 -1.54 23.64
N LYS A 498 -13.65 -2.17 22.48
CA LYS A 498 -13.47 -3.61 22.38
C LYS A 498 -12.00 -3.92 22.20
N ILE A 499 -11.49 -4.89 22.96
CA ILE A 499 -10.16 -5.45 22.75
C ILE A 499 -10.34 -6.71 21.94
N ALA A 500 -9.60 -6.85 20.83
CA ALA A 500 -9.52 -8.12 20.13
C ALA A 500 -8.96 -9.19 21.08
N VAL A 501 -9.39 -10.43 20.95
CA VAL A 501 -8.93 -11.52 21.84
C VAL A 501 -8.60 -12.75 21.01
N ASN A 502 -7.43 -13.33 21.27
CA ASN A 502 -6.93 -14.47 20.51
C ASN A 502 -7.05 -15.76 21.35
N TRP A 503 -8.23 -16.36 21.34
CA TRP A 503 -8.49 -17.59 22.10
C TRP A 503 -7.85 -18.81 21.42
N PRO A 504 -7.21 -19.71 22.18
CA PRO A 504 -6.81 -21.02 21.69
C PRO A 504 -8.01 -21.82 21.17
N ALA A 505 -8.17 -21.88 19.84
CA ALA A 505 -9.34 -22.44 19.17
C ALA A 505 -9.52 -23.95 19.43
N ASP A 506 -8.42 -24.67 19.66
CA ASP A 506 -8.38 -26.08 20.03
C ASP A 506 -8.94 -26.36 21.43
N PHE A 507 -8.81 -25.39 22.35
CA PHE A 507 -9.30 -25.51 23.73
C PHE A 507 -10.71 -24.93 23.93
N PHE A 508 -10.95 -23.71 23.45
CA PHE A 508 -12.21 -23.00 23.66
C PHE A 508 -13.26 -23.24 22.57
N GLY A 509 -12.86 -23.77 21.41
CA GLY A 509 -13.72 -23.99 20.25
C GLY A 509 -14.02 -22.70 19.47
N ALA A 510 -14.70 -22.87 18.33
CA ALA A 510 -15.02 -21.78 17.40
C ALA A 510 -16.06 -20.75 17.94
N ASP A 511 -16.69 -21.04 19.08
CA ASP A 511 -17.70 -20.19 19.70
C ASP A 511 -17.08 -19.04 20.54
N ALA A 512 -15.76 -18.97 20.66
CA ALA A 512 -15.08 -17.93 21.43
C ALA A 512 -15.23 -16.55 20.74
N PRO A 513 -15.54 -15.48 21.49
CA PRO A 513 -15.75 -14.16 20.91
C PRO A 513 -14.43 -13.60 20.35
N ALA A 514 -14.44 -13.03 19.14
CA ALA A 514 -13.23 -12.46 18.52
C ALA A 514 -12.77 -11.14 19.16
N SER A 515 -13.64 -10.47 19.91
CA SER A 515 -13.35 -9.27 20.69
C SER A 515 -14.26 -9.22 21.91
N ALA A 516 -13.81 -8.55 22.98
CA ALA A 516 -14.57 -8.40 24.22
C ALA A 516 -14.48 -6.96 24.73
N GLU A 517 -15.48 -6.52 25.50
CA GLU A 517 -15.49 -5.16 26.04
C GLU A 517 -14.40 -4.99 27.09
N GLN A 518 -13.63 -3.90 26.98
CA GLN A 518 -12.62 -3.58 27.99
C GLN A 518 -13.30 -3.15 29.28
N LEU A 519 -12.95 -3.79 30.38
CA LEU A 519 -13.43 -3.39 31.69
C LEU A 519 -12.67 -2.18 32.23
N VAL A 520 -13.44 -1.20 32.69
CA VAL A 520 -12.93 0.00 33.36
C VAL A 520 -13.05 -0.14 34.88
N PRO A 521 -11.98 0.08 35.67
CA PRO A 521 -12.05 -0.01 37.12
C PRO A 521 -13.08 0.96 37.72
N ALA A 522 -14.05 0.46 38.50
CA ALA A 522 -14.90 1.31 39.32
C ALA A 522 -14.27 1.50 40.71
N ALA A 523 -14.05 2.75 41.11
CA ALA A 523 -13.36 3.08 42.38
C ALA A 523 -14.09 2.55 43.64
N ASP A 524 -15.41 2.33 43.58
CA ASP A 524 -16.26 2.14 44.76
C ASP A 524 -16.82 0.71 44.96
N ARG A 525 -16.29 -0.33 44.28
CA ARG A 525 -16.89 -1.68 44.32
C ARG A 525 -15.96 -2.75 44.89
N ALA A 526 -16.35 -3.40 46.00
CA ALA A 526 -15.59 -4.50 46.61
C ALA A 526 -15.51 -5.80 45.77
N THR A 527 -16.40 -5.96 44.79
CA THR A 527 -16.46 -7.11 43.86
C THR A 527 -16.97 -6.62 42.51
N PHE A 528 -16.48 -7.21 41.43
CA PHE A 528 -16.81 -6.76 40.08
C PHE A 528 -17.45 -7.89 39.26
N GLY A 529 -18.65 -7.63 38.72
CA GLY A 529 -19.25 -8.47 37.70
C GLY A 529 -18.79 -7.99 36.33
N THR A 530 -18.16 -8.87 35.56
CA THR A 530 -17.44 -8.48 34.33
C THR A 530 -18.36 -8.24 33.13
N GLY A 531 -19.60 -8.74 33.17
CA GLY A 531 -20.42 -8.86 31.97
C GLY A 531 -20.03 -10.09 31.15
N ASN A 532 -20.92 -10.50 30.25
CA ASN A 532 -20.60 -11.57 29.29
C ASN A 532 -19.63 -10.97 28.27
N ASP A 533 -18.48 -11.60 28.07
CA ASP A 533 -17.44 -11.23 27.10
C ASP A 533 -16.63 -10.00 27.50
N ALA A 534 -15.72 -10.19 28.45
CA ALA A 534 -14.93 -9.12 29.05
C ALA A 534 -13.42 -9.32 28.90
N VAL A 535 -12.71 -8.20 28.71
CA VAL A 535 -11.23 -8.12 28.84
C VAL A 535 -10.84 -7.33 30.08
N VAL A 536 -9.93 -7.90 30.86
CA VAL A 536 -9.32 -7.29 32.05
C VAL A 536 -7.86 -7.01 31.74
N ASN A 537 -7.49 -5.72 31.74
CA ASN A 537 -6.11 -5.26 31.63
C ASN A 537 -5.84 -4.14 32.64
N PHE A 538 -5.92 -4.44 33.94
CA PHE A 538 -5.66 -3.47 35.00
C PHE A 538 -5.24 -4.15 36.31
N THR A 539 -4.71 -3.34 37.23
CA THR A 539 -4.43 -3.79 38.61
C THR A 539 -5.67 -3.66 39.48
N SER A 540 -6.04 -4.73 40.19
CA SER A 540 -7.24 -4.79 41.04
C SER A 540 -6.98 -5.49 42.37
N ASP A 541 -7.52 -4.89 43.43
CA ASP A 541 -7.65 -5.53 44.75
C ASP A 541 -9.05 -6.16 44.95
N TYR A 542 -9.87 -6.26 43.90
CA TYR A 542 -11.23 -6.77 43.95
C TYR A 542 -11.35 -8.19 43.39
N THR A 543 -12.32 -8.94 43.90
CA THR A 543 -12.70 -10.24 43.32
C THR A 543 -13.49 -10.02 42.03
N LEU A 544 -13.13 -10.75 40.98
CA LEU A 544 -13.76 -10.68 39.66
C LEU A 544 -14.64 -11.90 39.42
N TYR A 545 -15.84 -11.69 38.86
CA TYR A 545 -16.78 -12.76 38.48
C TYR A 545 -17.19 -12.61 37.02
N GLY A 546 -17.25 -13.71 36.28
CA GLY A 546 -17.59 -13.76 34.85
C GLY A 546 -19.00 -13.27 34.47
N THR A 547 -19.86 -12.89 35.43
CA THR A 547 -21.24 -12.44 35.21
C THR A 547 -21.45 -10.98 35.65
N ALA A 548 -22.34 -10.24 34.97
CA ALA A 548 -22.61 -8.82 35.25
C ALA A 548 -23.14 -8.52 36.67
N ALA A 549 -23.79 -9.48 37.33
CA ALA A 549 -24.33 -9.34 38.68
C ALA A 549 -23.87 -10.50 39.59
N GLN A 550 -23.73 -10.20 40.88
CA GLN A 550 -23.37 -11.16 41.92
C GLN A 550 -24.33 -12.37 42.00
N ALA A 551 -25.60 -12.24 41.55
CA ALA A 551 -26.64 -13.25 41.70
C ALA A 551 -27.48 -13.49 40.43
N SER A 552 -26.91 -13.29 39.23
CA SER A 552 -27.63 -13.60 37.98
C SER A 552 -27.40 -15.04 37.56
N ASP A 553 -28.48 -15.81 37.44
CA ASP A 553 -28.45 -17.05 36.65
C ASP A 553 -28.17 -16.68 35.19
N ALA A 554 -27.11 -17.25 34.63
CA ALA A 554 -26.77 -17.16 33.23
C ALA A 554 -26.82 -18.57 32.64
N ASP A 555 -27.91 -18.92 31.96
CA ASP A 555 -27.96 -20.11 31.11
C ASP A 555 -26.98 -19.99 29.89
N ALA A 556 -26.26 -18.87 29.75
CA ALA A 556 -25.28 -18.55 28.71
C ALA A 556 -23.82 -18.88 29.11
N LYS A 557 -22.91 -18.84 28.12
CA LYS A 557 -21.46 -18.94 28.32
C LYS A 557 -20.90 -17.62 28.87
N THR A 558 -19.95 -17.67 29.80
CA THR A 558 -19.14 -16.51 30.21
C THR A 558 -17.75 -16.60 29.59
N TRP A 559 -17.19 -15.46 29.24
CA TRP A 559 -15.87 -15.34 28.62
C TRP A 559 -15.10 -14.22 29.29
N LEU A 560 -13.98 -14.58 29.92
CA LEU A 560 -13.11 -13.64 30.61
C LEU A 560 -11.68 -13.79 30.11
N TYR A 561 -11.16 -12.74 29.49
CA TYR A 561 -9.78 -12.65 29.04
C TYR A 561 -9.01 -11.72 30.00
N VAL A 562 -8.07 -12.26 30.76
CA VAL A 562 -7.26 -11.51 31.73
C VAL A 562 -5.84 -11.42 31.21
N GLN A 563 -5.39 -10.22 30.89
CA GLN A 563 -4.06 -10.00 30.33
C GLN A 563 -3.31 -8.91 31.08
N ASN A 564 -2.00 -9.05 31.20
CA ASN A 564 -1.08 -8.05 31.76
C ASN A 564 -1.57 -7.43 33.09
N SER A 565 -2.32 -8.21 33.87
CA SER A 565 -3.08 -7.71 35.02
C SER A 565 -2.45 -8.18 36.32
N THR A 566 -2.64 -7.39 37.38
CA THR A 566 -2.33 -7.82 38.75
C THR A 566 -3.64 -7.88 39.55
N ILE A 567 -4.13 -9.08 39.83
CA ILE A 567 -5.37 -9.32 40.57
C ILE A 567 -5.03 -9.96 41.92
N ARG A 568 -5.13 -9.19 43.02
CA ARG A 568 -4.71 -9.67 44.34
C ARG A 568 -5.71 -10.59 45.02
N ASN A 569 -6.98 -10.57 44.62
CA ASN A 569 -8.02 -11.48 45.10
C ASN A 569 -8.29 -12.59 44.05
N GLY A 570 -9.49 -13.18 44.08
CA GLY A 570 -9.86 -14.27 43.17
C GLY A 570 -10.43 -13.80 41.83
N VAL A 571 -10.21 -14.61 40.79
CA VAL A 571 -10.92 -14.53 39.51
C VAL A 571 -11.82 -15.76 39.37
N PHE A 572 -13.12 -15.56 39.24
CA PHE A 572 -14.11 -16.61 39.10
C PHE A 572 -14.72 -16.56 37.70
N GLY A 573 -14.66 -17.68 36.97
CA GLY A 573 -15.28 -17.78 35.66
C GLY A 573 -16.81 -17.83 35.76
N GLY A 574 -17.32 -18.38 36.87
CA GLY A 574 -18.73 -18.37 37.20
C GLY A 574 -19.17 -17.10 37.94
N SER A 575 -20.32 -17.19 38.62
CA SER A 575 -20.87 -16.09 39.42
C SER A 575 -20.66 -16.31 40.92
N LEU A 576 -20.98 -15.30 41.75
CA LEU A 576 -20.94 -15.41 43.21
C LEU A 576 -22.14 -16.16 43.81
N ALA A 577 -23.32 -16.07 43.19
CA ALA A 577 -24.56 -16.61 43.76
C ALA A 577 -25.61 -17.04 42.72
N GLY A 578 -25.25 -17.12 41.44
CA GLY A 578 -26.11 -17.58 40.34
C GLY A 578 -25.55 -18.83 39.65
N ARG A 579 -26.40 -19.51 38.88
CA ARG A 579 -26.00 -20.67 38.08
C ARG A 579 -25.43 -20.23 36.73
N VAL A 580 -24.31 -20.81 36.31
CA VAL A 580 -23.69 -20.57 34.99
C VAL A 580 -23.72 -21.84 34.14
N GLY A 581 -24.02 -21.70 32.84
CA GLY A 581 -23.96 -22.81 31.89
C GLY A 581 -22.53 -23.30 31.66
N THR A 582 -21.67 -22.44 31.11
CA THR A 582 -20.24 -22.73 30.89
C THR A 582 -19.42 -21.49 31.17
N SER A 583 -18.28 -21.65 31.84
CA SER A 583 -17.35 -20.56 32.12
C SER A 583 -16.03 -20.74 31.38
N ASN A 584 -15.51 -19.65 30.84
CA ASN A 584 -14.24 -19.63 30.11
C ASN A 584 -13.36 -18.50 30.65
N ILE A 585 -12.17 -18.86 31.10
CA ILE A 585 -11.15 -17.92 31.57
C ILE A 585 -9.88 -18.19 30.77
N TYR A 586 -9.35 -17.15 30.14
CA TYR A 586 -8.01 -17.17 29.59
C TYR A 586 -7.15 -16.12 30.31
N VAL A 587 -6.07 -16.57 30.94
CA VAL A 587 -5.06 -15.74 31.59
C VAL A 587 -3.79 -15.71 30.76
N GLN A 588 -3.35 -14.50 30.41
CA GLN A 588 -2.12 -14.22 29.71
C GLN A 588 -1.25 -13.27 30.56
N ASP A 589 -0.02 -13.69 30.86
CA ASP A 589 1.03 -12.86 31.49
C ASP A 589 0.55 -12.00 32.68
N SER A 590 -0.27 -12.58 33.54
CA SER A 590 -0.90 -11.88 34.67
C SER A 590 -0.45 -12.43 36.02
N SER A 591 -0.45 -11.58 37.04
CA SER A 591 -0.22 -11.96 38.43
C SER A 591 -1.57 -12.11 39.15
N ILE A 592 -2.00 -13.33 39.47
CA ILE A 592 -3.32 -13.59 40.08
C ILE A 592 -3.17 -14.47 41.32
N SER A 593 -3.80 -14.09 42.44
CA SER A 593 -3.68 -14.89 43.67
C SER A 593 -4.42 -16.23 43.58
N ALA A 594 -5.63 -16.25 43.03
CA ALA A 594 -6.38 -17.48 42.77
C ALA A 594 -7.33 -17.37 41.56
N VAL A 595 -7.38 -18.41 40.74
CA VAL A 595 -8.31 -18.57 39.62
C VAL A 595 -9.24 -19.73 39.91
N TYR A 596 -10.53 -19.52 39.76
CA TYR A 596 -11.58 -20.50 39.96
C TYR A 596 -12.36 -20.65 38.66
N GLY A 597 -12.30 -21.84 38.04
CA GLY A 597 -13.03 -22.13 36.82
C GLY A 597 -14.54 -22.01 37.04
N GLY A 598 -15.03 -22.46 38.20
CA GLY A 598 -16.43 -22.36 38.58
C GLY A 598 -16.83 -21.04 39.26
N GLY A 599 -18.05 -21.00 39.78
CA GLY A 599 -18.53 -19.93 40.66
C GLY A 599 -18.12 -20.13 42.12
N GLN A 600 -18.47 -19.16 42.95
CA GLN A 600 -18.39 -19.26 44.40
C GLN A 600 -19.76 -19.65 44.95
N SER A 601 -19.80 -20.47 46.00
CA SER A 601 -21.03 -20.85 46.71
C SER A 601 -21.52 -19.70 47.58
N PHE A 602 -22.79 -19.35 47.42
CA PHE A 602 -23.53 -18.49 48.33
C PHE A 602 -24.72 -19.27 48.89
N GLN A 603 -24.88 -19.26 50.22
CA GLN A 603 -26.07 -19.81 50.85
C GLN A 603 -27.18 -18.77 50.83
N ALA A 604 -28.22 -19.00 50.04
CA ALA A 604 -29.42 -18.18 50.05
C ALA A 604 -30.18 -18.31 51.38
N LEU A 605 -31.01 -17.30 51.69
CA LEU A 605 -31.82 -17.25 52.92
C LEU A 605 -32.77 -18.45 53.08
N ASP A 606 -33.13 -19.13 52.00
CA ASP A 606 -33.98 -20.33 51.98
C ASP A 606 -33.20 -21.64 52.19
N GLY A 607 -31.89 -21.56 52.40
CA GLY A 607 -31.00 -22.69 52.60
C GLY A 607 -30.53 -23.37 51.33
N THR A 608 -30.90 -22.87 50.14
CA THR A 608 -30.34 -23.33 48.87
C THR A 608 -28.93 -22.77 48.68
N PHE A 609 -28.02 -23.60 48.16
CA PHE A 609 -26.70 -23.16 47.75
C PHE A 609 -26.76 -22.82 46.26
N THR A 610 -26.32 -21.62 45.91
CA THR A 610 -26.28 -21.11 44.54
C THR A 610 -24.84 -20.72 44.19
N GLY A 611 -24.48 -20.72 42.90
CA GLY A 611 -23.06 -20.57 42.46
C GLY A 611 -22.49 -21.72 41.62
N SER A 612 -23.32 -22.65 41.14
CA SER A 612 -22.89 -23.82 40.36
C SER A 612 -22.64 -23.50 38.88
N THR A 613 -21.63 -24.14 38.29
CA THR A 613 -21.40 -24.17 36.84
C THR A 613 -21.90 -25.51 36.30
N THR A 614 -23.13 -25.54 35.78
CA THR A 614 -23.80 -26.82 35.46
C THR A 614 -23.25 -27.55 34.23
N GLY A 615 -22.50 -26.87 33.35
CA GLY A 615 -21.78 -27.46 32.22
C GLY A 615 -20.27 -27.52 32.46
N ALA A 616 -19.48 -26.86 31.61
CA ALA A 616 -18.01 -26.88 31.70
C ALA A 616 -17.44 -25.61 32.35
N ALA A 617 -16.31 -25.76 33.04
CA ALA A 617 -15.45 -24.68 33.53
C ALA A 617 -14.09 -24.83 32.86
N ASN A 618 -13.74 -23.88 31.99
CA ASN A 618 -12.54 -23.91 31.17
C ASN A 618 -11.57 -22.83 31.63
N VAL A 619 -10.37 -23.21 32.04
CA VAL A 619 -9.30 -22.30 32.47
C VAL A 619 -8.07 -22.55 31.61
N TYR A 620 -7.59 -21.52 30.93
CA TYR A 620 -6.35 -21.56 30.17
C TYR A 620 -5.38 -20.52 30.74
N VAL A 621 -4.14 -20.92 31.02
CA VAL A 621 -3.07 -20.03 31.49
C VAL A 621 -1.89 -20.17 30.53
N SER A 622 -1.55 -19.10 29.81
CA SER A 622 -0.39 -19.07 28.90
C SER A 622 0.87 -18.50 29.54
N GLY A 623 0.75 -17.74 30.63
CA GLY A 623 1.87 -17.07 31.28
C GLY A 623 1.49 -16.34 32.57
N GLY A 624 2.51 -15.79 33.26
CA GLY A 624 2.35 -15.01 34.49
C GLY A 624 2.75 -15.72 35.79
N GLU A 625 2.31 -15.17 36.92
CA GLU A 625 2.52 -15.71 38.28
C GLU A 625 1.17 -15.96 38.95
N ILE A 626 0.78 -17.23 39.05
CA ILE A 626 -0.53 -17.62 39.58
C ILE A 626 -0.35 -18.37 40.90
N GLY A 627 -1.04 -17.92 41.94
CA GLY A 627 -1.01 -18.60 43.23
C GLY A 627 -1.70 -19.97 43.14
N GLU A 628 -3.01 -19.97 42.95
CA GLU A 628 -3.80 -21.21 42.93
C GLU A 628 -4.74 -21.23 41.73
N VAL A 629 -4.80 -22.36 41.01
CA VAL A 629 -5.76 -22.61 39.95
C VAL A 629 -6.66 -23.75 40.38
N PHE A 630 -7.96 -23.49 40.47
CA PHE A 630 -9.00 -24.46 40.76
C PHE A 630 -9.86 -24.64 39.51
N GLY A 631 -9.89 -25.84 38.94
CA GLY A 631 -10.76 -26.14 37.80
C GLY A 631 -12.24 -26.13 38.17
N GLY A 632 -12.55 -26.44 39.43
CA GLY A 632 -13.91 -26.49 39.96
C GLY A 632 -14.40 -25.17 40.60
N ALA A 633 -15.48 -25.29 41.37
CA ALA A 633 -16.08 -24.19 42.14
C ALA A 633 -15.53 -24.10 43.57
N ASP A 634 -15.82 -22.99 44.26
CA ASP A 634 -15.52 -22.80 45.68
C ASP A 634 -16.78 -22.92 46.53
N GLY A 635 -16.81 -23.86 47.49
CA GLY A 635 -17.79 -23.90 48.57
C GLY A 635 -18.83 -25.03 48.49
N VAL A 636 -19.40 -25.35 49.64
CA VAL A 636 -20.37 -26.44 49.82
C VAL A 636 -21.59 -26.23 48.92
N GLY A 637 -22.03 -27.29 48.23
CA GLY A 637 -23.23 -27.26 47.38
C GLY A 637 -23.00 -26.75 45.95
N SER A 638 -21.85 -26.16 45.65
CA SER A 638 -21.48 -25.80 44.28
C SER A 638 -21.06 -27.03 43.48
N THR A 639 -21.57 -27.15 42.25
CA THR A 639 -21.26 -28.25 41.35
C THR A 639 -20.65 -27.77 40.02
N VAL A 640 -19.71 -28.54 39.49
CA VAL A 640 -19.14 -28.36 38.15
C VAL A 640 -19.29 -29.66 37.35
N GLY A 641 -19.84 -29.59 36.14
CA GLY A 641 -19.96 -30.75 35.26
C GLY A 641 -18.58 -31.24 34.80
N ALA A 642 -17.88 -30.43 34.02
CA ALA A 642 -16.52 -30.71 33.57
C ALA A 642 -15.58 -29.54 33.88
N ALA A 643 -14.50 -29.77 34.61
CA ALA A 643 -13.45 -28.81 34.87
C ALA A 643 -12.26 -29.08 33.93
N ASN A 644 -12.03 -28.21 32.96
CA ASN A 644 -10.93 -28.32 32.00
C ASN A 644 -9.91 -27.22 32.31
N VAL A 645 -8.69 -27.62 32.68
CA VAL A 645 -7.60 -26.70 33.03
C VAL A 645 -6.41 -26.96 32.11
N MET A 646 -5.93 -25.93 31.43
CA MET A 646 -4.71 -25.95 30.63
C MET A 646 -3.72 -24.93 31.17
N ILE A 647 -2.55 -25.40 31.62
CA ILE A 647 -1.42 -24.54 31.99
C ILE A 647 -0.34 -24.73 30.92
N ALA A 648 -0.26 -23.80 29.97
CA ALA A 648 0.69 -23.83 28.87
C ALA A 648 1.98 -23.04 29.15
N GLY A 649 1.98 -22.19 30.18
CA GLY A 649 3.14 -21.40 30.57
C GLY A 649 2.96 -20.66 31.89
N GLY A 650 4.02 -19.97 32.32
CA GLY A 650 4.07 -19.21 33.57
C GLY A 650 4.44 -20.04 34.79
N THR A 651 4.43 -19.39 35.95
CA THR A 651 4.70 -19.99 37.26
C THR A 651 3.40 -20.16 38.03
N VAL A 652 3.07 -21.40 38.41
CA VAL A 652 1.84 -21.71 39.16
C VAL A 652 2.16 -22.45 40.45
N ARG A 653 1.77 -21.91 41.60
CA ARG A 653 2.09 -22.57 42.89
C ARG A 653 1.27 -23.84 43.08
N SER A 654 -0.04 -23.83 42.85
CA SER A 654 -0.86 -25.04 42.93
C SER A 654 -1.94 -25.10 41.85
N VAL A 655 -2.07 -26.26 41.21
CA VAL A 655 -3.16 -26.58 40.28
C VAL A 655 -4.01 -27.70 40.88
N TYR A 656 -5.30 -27.44 41.00
CA TYR A 656 -6.30 -28.40 41.45
C TYR A 656 -7.31 -28.61 40.33
N GLY A 657 -7.42 -29.84 39.84
CA GLY A 657 -8.37 -30.18 38.80
C GLY A 657 -9.83 -30.04 39.23
N GLY A 658 -10.10 -30.22 40.52
CA GLY A 658 -11.42 -30.00 41.13
C GLY A 658 -11.55 -28.64 41.82
N GLY A 659 -12.61 -28.51 42.64
CA GLY A 659 -12.87 -27.30 43.42
C GLY A 659 -12.23 -27.30 44.82
N VAL A 660 -12.78 -26.45 45.69
CA VAL A 660 -12.37 -26.30 47.09
C VAL A 660 -13.61 -26.15 48.00
N ASN A 661 -13.40 -26.30 49.31
CA ASN A 661 -14.37 -26.06 50.38
C ASN A 661 -15.69 -26.86 50.28
N GLY A 662 -15.61 -28.12 49.86
CA GLY A 662 -16.77 -29.02 49.79
C GLY A 662 -17.60 -28.93 48.51
N ALA A 663 -17.06 -28.30 47.46
CA ALA A 663 -17.65 -28.36 46.11
C ALA A 663 -17.61 -29.79 45.53
N SER A 664 -18.37 -30.04 44.46
CA SER A 664 -18.33 -31.31 43.72
C SER A 664 -18.08 -31.09 42.22
N THR A 665 -17.22 -31.91 41.62
CA THR A 665 -16.86 -31.84 40.20
C THR A 665 -17.08 -33.23 39.58
N ALA A 666 -17.87 -33.37 38.51
CA ALA A 666 -18.04 -34.70 37.93
C ALA A 666 -16.77 -35.14 37.20
N THR A 667 -16.30 -34.36 36.22
CA THR A 667 -15.05 -34.67 35.51
C THR A 667 -14.04 -33.55 35.67
N SER A 668 -12.78 -33.89 35.94
CA SER A 668 -11.66 -32.98 35.89
C SER A 668 -10.66 -33.42 34.81
N ASN A 669 -10.22 -32.49 33.99
CA ASN A 669 -9.23 -32.67 32.94
C ASN A 669 -8.18 -31.56 33.05
N VAL A 670 -7.04 -31.87 33.64
CA VAL A 670 -5.91 -30.94 33.76
C VAL A 670 -4.85 -31.32 32.73
N THR A 671 -4.36 -30.35 31.99
CA THR A 671 -3.20 -30.49 31.11
C THR A 671 -2.16 -29.43 31.46
N ILE A 672 -0.91 -29.83 31.62
CA ILE A 672 0.24 -28.96 31.86
C ILE A 672 1.21 -29.18 30.70
N THR A 673 1.50 -28.13 29.94
CA THR A 673 2.24 -28.18 28.68
C THR A 673 3.12 -26.94 28.48
N GLY A 674 3.77 -26.84 27.32
CA GLY A 674 4.58 -25.70 26.92
C GLY A 674 5.77 -25.49 27.85
N ASN A 675 5.87 -24.29 28.43
CA ASN A 675 6.97 -23.89 29.32
C ASN A 675 6.51 -23.64 30.77
N ALA A 676 5.45 -24.31 31.19
CA ALA A 676 4.89 -24.14 32.53
C ALA A 676 5.83 -24.65 33.65
N ASP A 677 5.94 -23.88 34.73
CA ASP A 677 6.59 -24.28 35.98
C ASP A 677 5.56 -24.34 37.11
N VAL A 678 5.19 -25.57 37.50
CA VAL A 678 4.13 -25.83 38.49
C VAL A 678 4.72 -26.44 39.76
N THR A 679 4.51 -25.80 40.91
CA THR A 679 5.03 -26.35 42.18
C THR A 679 4.25 -27.59 42.62
N THR A 680 2.91 -27.58 42.54
CA THR A 680 2.10 -28.77 42.86
C THR A 680 0.89 -28.91 41.95
N ALA A 681 0.67 -30.10 41.40
CA ALA A 681 -0.49 -30.42 40.59
C ALA A 681 -1.29 -31.58 41.21
N TYR A 682 -2.61 -31.43 41.24
CA TYR A 682 -3.57 -32.41 41.73
C TYR A 682 -4.60 -32.68 40.63
N ALA A 683 -4.81 -33.94 40.26
CA ALA A 683 -5.89 -34.28 39.33
C ALA A 683 -7.27 -34.05 39.99
N GLY A 684 -7.36 -34.19 41.32
CA GLY A 684 -8.55 -33.87 42.11
C GLY A 684 -8.61 -32.43 42.63
N GLY A 685 -9.56 -32.14 43.53
CA GLY A 685 -9.70 -30.84 44.20
C GLY A 685 -8.85 -30.69 45.47
N LEU A 686 -8.82 -29.48 46.06
CA LEU A 686 -8.18 -29.23 47.36
C LEU A 686 -9.03 -29.73 48.54
N SER A 687 -10.35 -29.73 48.40
CA SER A 687 -11.31 -30.28 49.38
C SER A 687 -12.68 -30.50 48.74
N SER A 688 -12.67 -30.95 47.49
CA SER A 688 -13.84 -31.14 46.63
C SER A 688 -13.87 -32.56 46.08
N ASP A 689 -15.05 -33.18 46.05
CA ASP A 689 -15.23 -34.51 45.48
C ASP A 689 -15.16 -34.46 43.95
N VAL A 690 -14.42 -35.39 43.36
CA VAL A 690 -14.25 -35.55 41.90
C VAL A 690 -14.62 -36.97 41.48
N GLU A 691 -15.51 -37.15 40.48
CA GLU A 691 -15.83 -38.51 40.01
C GLU A 691 -14.71 -39.05 39.13
N ASN A 692 -14.33 -38.35 38.07
CA ASN A 692 -13.28 -38.78 37.15
C ASN A 692 -12.24 -37.67 37.00
N ALA A 693 -10.97 -37.96 37.25
CA ALA A 693 -9.88 -37.00 37.22
C ALA A 693 -8.79 -37.45 36.25
N THR A 694 -8.45 -36.58 35.30
CA THR A 694 -7.35 -36.76 34.36
C THR A 694 -6.34 -35.65 34.58
N LEU A 695 -5.07 -35.98 34.71
CA LEU A 695 -3.96 -35.04 34.71
C LEU A 695 -2.92 -35.47 33.69
N THR A 696 -2.69 -34.65 32.66
CA THR A 696 -1.68 -34.85 31.64
C THR A 696 -0.58 -33.81 31.80
N ILE A 697 0.67 -34.23 31.78
CA ILE A 697 1.86 -33.37 31.84
C ILE A 697 2.71 -33.73 30.63
N SER A 698 2.87 -32.81 29.68
CA SER A 698 3.46 -33.13 28.38
C SER A 698 4.34 -32.03 27.84
N GLY A 699 5.57 -32.35 27.42
CA GLY A 699 6.45 -31.44 26.71
C GLY A 699 7.82 -31.27 27.38
N PRO A 700 8.88 -31.04 26.59
CA PRO A 700 10.27 -31.09 27.06
C PRO A 700 10.64 -29.96 28.04
N ASP A 701 9.93 -28.84 27.99
CA ASP A 701 10.20 -27.64 28.80
C ASP A 701 9.26 -27.53 30.02
N VAL A 702 8.41 -28.53 30.25
CA VAL A 702 7.46 -28.55 31.38
C VAL A 702 8.13 -29.07 32.64
N GLN A 703 8.05 -28.28 33.71
CA GLN A 703 8.58 -28.62 35.01
C GLN A 703 7.47 -28.69 36.05
N VAL A 704 7.32 -29.83 36.72
CA VAL A 704 6.39 -29.96 37.86
C VAL A 704 7.09 -30.53 39.09
N TYR A 705 7.00 -29.83 40.23
CA TYR A 705 7.72 -30.29 41.43
C TYR A 705 6.99 -31.44 42.15
N LYS A 706 5.67 -31.39 42.32
CA LYS A 706 4.88 -32.48 42.92
C LYS A 706 3.61 -32.74 42.15
N VAL A 707 3.30 -34.01 41.95
CA VAL A 707 2.09 -34.45 41.26
C VAL A 707 1.33 -35.47 42.09
N TYR A 708 0.02 -35.30 42.18
CA TYR A 708 -0.90 -36.21 42.85
C TYR A 708 -2.02 -36.60 41.90
N GLY A 709 -2.22 -37.91 41.66
CA GLY A 709 -3.35 -38.42 40.89
C GLY A 709 -4.69 -38.30 41.64
N GLY A 710 -4.66 -38.11 42.96
CA GLY A 710 -5.82 -37.74 43.77
C GLY A 710 -5.97 -36.23 43.97
N GLY A 711 -6.70 -35.83 45.01
CA GLY A 711 -6.75 -34.46 45.50
C GLY A 711 -6.05 -34.27 46.87
N SER A 712 -6.41 -33.19 47.56
CA SER A 712 -5.87 -32.77 48.87
C SER A 712 -6.99 -32.56 49.92
N LEU A 713 -6.62 -32.13 51.14
CA LEU A 713 -7.37 -31.73 52.38
C LEU A 713 -8.80 -32.23 52.71
N ALA A 714 -9.65 -32.74 51.82
CA ALA A 714 -10.89 -33.51 52.11
C ALA A 714 -11.46 -34.24 50.89
N SER A 715 -10.81 -34.18 49.72
CA SER A 715 -11.37 -34.67 48.45
C SER A 715 -11.47 -36.19 48.34
N THR A 716 -12.56 -36.70 47.77
CA THR A 716 -12.65 -38.06 47.22
C THR A 716 -12.48 -38.01 45.71
N VAL A 717 -11.72 -38.95 45.12
CA VAL A 717 -11.61 -39.12 43.66
C VAL A 717 -12.09 -40.54 43.31
N CYS A 718 -13.09 -40.72 42.44
CA CYS A 718 -13.49 -42.10 42.10
C CYS A 718 -12.51 -42.74 41.13
N ASN A 719 -12.23 -42.12 40.00
CA ASN A 719 -11.28 -42.62 39.00
C ASN A 719 -10.21 -41.57 38.71
N SER A 720 -8.96 -42.00 38.60
CA SER A 720 -7.81 -41.15 38.34
C SER A 720 -6.99 -41.69 37.17
N GLU A 721 -6.65 -40.82 36.23
CA GLU A 721 -5.70 -41.06 35.16
C GLU A 721 -4.62 -39.97 35.16
N LEU A 722 -3.37 -40.34 35.40
CA LEU A 722 -2.21 -39.47 35.38
C LEU A 722 -1.31 -39.88 34.22
N LYS A 723 -0.99 -38.94 33.32
CA LYS A 723 -0.09 -39.12 32.17
C LYS A 723 1.05 -38.13 32.26
N ILE A 724 2.28 -38.60 32.15
CA ILE A 724 3.50 -37.80 32.07
C ILE A 724 4.20 -38.23 30.80
N GLU A 725 4.24 -37.36 29.79
CA GLU A 725 4.61 -37.74 28.43
C GLU A 725 5.49 -36.72 27.71
N ASN A 726 6.07 -37.11 26.57
CA ASN A 726 6.73 -36.23 25.60
C ASN A 726 7.83 -35.32 26.18
N GLY A 727 8.69 -35.85 27.05
CA GLY A 727 9.86 -35.15 27.57
C GLY A 727 9.65 -34.38 28.87
N ALA A 728 8.47 -34.43 29.48
CA ALA A 728 8.19 -33.70 30.71
C ALA A 728 9.10 -34.12 31.87
N THR A 729 9.45 -33.16 32.75
CA THR A 729 10.20 -33.45 33.97
C THR A 729 9.35 -33.22 35.22
N VAL A 730 9.18 -34.28 36.01
CA VAL A 730 8.49 -34.22 37.31
C VAL A 730 9.43 -34.63 38.44
N ASN A 731 9.41 -33.95 39.57
CA ASN A 731 10.29 -34.29 40.70
C ASN A 731 9.70 -35.43 41.55
N TYR A 732 8.49 -35.24 42.09
CA TYR A 732 7.78 -36.27 42.84
C TYR A 732 6.42 -36.60 42.22
N VAL A 733 6.18 -37.88 41.97
CA VAL A 733 4.90 -38.37 41.45
C VAL A 733 4.25 -39.27 42.48
N TYR A 734 2.98 -39.00 42.80
CA TYR A 734 2.15 -39.81 43.67
C TYR A 734 0.88 -40.20 42.90
N GLY A 735 0.66 -41.50 42.64
CA GLY A 735 -0.54 -41.94 41.91
C GLY A 735 -1.86 -41.62 42.62
N GLY A 736 -1.84 -41.45 43.95
CA GLY A 736 -2.99 -41.17 44.82
C GLY A 736 -2.96 -39.75 45.41
N GLY A 737 -3.68 -39.53 46.51
CA GLY A 737 -3.79 -38.22 47.17
C GLY A 737 -2.61 -37.84 48.09
N ASP A 738 -2.61 -36.60 48.60
CA ASP A 738 -1.52 -36.01 49.42
C ASP A 738 -1.64 -36.23 50.95
N SER A 739 -2.86 -36.47 51.47
CA SER A 739 -3.14 -36.59 52.92
C SER A 739 -3.96 -37.83 53.33
N ASN A 740 -3.98 -38.12 54.65
CA ASN A 740 -4.49 -39.35 55.29
C ASN A 740 -6.03 -39.57 55.26
N GLY A 741 -6.76 -38.87 54.39
CA GLY A 741 -8.24 -38.95 54.33
C GLY A 741 -8.80 -38.85 52.92
N HIS A 742 -7.97 -38.98 51.89
CA HIS A 742 -8.31 -38.58 50.52
C HIS A 742 -8.02 -39.74 49.60
N ASN A 743 -9.09 -40.30 49.06
CA ASN A 743 -9.08 -41.63 48.50
C ASN A 743 -9.36 -41.57 47.03
N VAL A 744 -8.48 -42.22 46.26
CA VAL A 744 -8.93 -42.85 45.02
C VAL A 744 -9.75 -44.08 45.43
N THR A 745 -11.02 -44.13 45.05
CA THR A 745 -11.97 -45.18 45.51
C THR A 745 -12.35 -46.20 44.44
N GLY A 746 -12.07 -45.92 43.17
CA GLY A 746 -12.37 -46.77 42.01
C GLY A 746 -11.11 -47.25 41.28
N SER A 747 -10.62 -46.50 40.29
CA SER A 747 -9.42 -46.88 39.51
C SER A 747 -8.35 -45.80 39.52
N MET A 748 -7.09 -46.20 39.50
CA MET A 748 -5.92 -45.33 39.37
C MET A 748 -5.05 -45.84 38.21
N ASN A 749 -4.78 -44.99 37.24
CA ASN A 749 -3.86 -45.30 36.15
C ASN A 749 -2.78 -44.22 36.09
N VAL A 750 -1.52 -44.62 36.20
CA VAL A 750 -0.37 -43.73 36.05
C VAL A 750 0.43 -44.20 34.84
N THR A 751 0.68 -43.32 33.89
CA THR A 751 1.54 -43.58 32.74
C THR A 751 2.65 -42.54 32.70
N VAL A 752 3.89 -43.02 32.60
CA VAL A 752 5.06 -42.19 32.35
C VAL A 752 5.71 -42.69 31.07
N SER A 753 5.71 -41.88 30.02
CA SER A 753 6.25 -42.24 28.71
C SER A 753 7.21 -41.18 28.18
N ASP A 754 8.37 -41.56 27.66
CA ASP A 754 9.32 -40.62 27.05
C ASP A 754 9.69 -39.43 27.97
N SER A 755 9.73 -39.63 29.30
CA SER A 755 9.77 -38.54 30.29
C SER A 755 10.71 -38.82 31.45
N THR A 756 10.94 -37.81 32.30
CA THR A 756 11.83 -37.92 33.46
C THR A 756 11.08 -37.72 34.78
N VAL A 757 11.20 -38.70 35.68
CA VAL A 757 10.89 -38.50 37.11
C VAL A 757 12.19 -38.38 37.89
N SER A 758 12.58 -37.15 38.20
CA SER A 758 13.93 -36.82 38.68
C SER A 758 14.20 -37.25 40.13
N ASN A 759 13.17 -37.63 40.90
CA ASN A 759 13.36 -38.07 42.28
C ASN A 759 12.62 -39.36 42.62
N VAL A 760 11.30 -39.32 42.83
CA VAL A 760 10.56 -40.54 43.20
C VAL A 760 9.22 -40.62 42.49
N LEU A 761 9.01 -41.76 41.83
CA LEU A 761 7.69 -42.22 41.40
C LEU A 761 7.12 -43.13 42.48
N TYR A 762 6.02 -42.72 43.11
CA TYR A 762 5.21 -43.57 43.98
C TYR A 762 4.01 -44.06 43.19
N GLY A 763 4.01 -45.34 42.82
CA GLY A 763 3.02 -45.95 41.95
C GLY A 763 1.59 -45.72 42.41
N ILE A 764 1.31 -45.90 43.71
CA ILE A 764 0.01 -45.58 44.32
C ILE A 764 0.03 -44.24 45.08
N GLY A 765 1.19 -43.73 45.50
CA GLY A 765 1.25 -42.52 46.34
C GLY A 765 0.92 -42.77 47.83
N ARG A 766 0.35 -41.77 48.51
CA ARG A 766 0.17 -41.78 49.99
C ARG A 766 -1.16 -42.37 50.47
N SER A 767 -2.26 -42.21 49.73
CA SER A 767 -3.60 -42.64 50.14
C SER A 767 -4.44 -43.16 48.96
N CYS A 768 -4.88 -44.42 49.04
CA CYS A 768 -5.92 -45.06 48.21
C CYS A 768 -6.61 -46.13 49.08
N LEU A 769 -7.95 -46.10 49.14
CA LEU A 769 -8.74 -46.93 50.07
C LEU A 769 -9.30 -48.20 49.42
N SER A 770 -9.70 -48.11 48.16
CA SER A 770 -10.36 -49.21 47.43
C SER A 770 -10.13 -49.17 45.92
N CYS A 771 -8.93 -48.80 45.48
CA CYS A 771 -8.63 -48.66 44.06
C CYS A 771 -7.89 -49.85 43.46
N ASP A 772 -8.23 -50.19 42.20
CA ASP A 772 -7.36 -50.96 41.31
C ASP A 772 -6.35 -49.99 40.66
N GLY A 773 -5.07 -50.32 40.74
CA GLY A 773 -3.97 -49.46 40.29
C GLY A 773 -3.20 -50.07 39.11
N THR A 774 -2.95 -49.27 38.07
CA THR A 774 -2.01 -49.62 37.00
C THR A 774 -0.95 -48.52 36.88
N VAL A 775 0.32 -48.91 36.82
CA VAL A 775 1.44 -48.00 36.58
C VAL A 775 2.22 -48.48 35.37
N ASN A 776 2.30 -47.68 34.33
CA ASN A 776 3.07 -47.98 33.12
C ASN A 776 4.22 -47.00 32.99
N VAL A 777 5.45 -47.51 32.86
CA VAL A 777 6.64 -46.70 32.62
C VAL A 777 7.27 -47.18 31.31
N ILE A 778 7.35 -46.28 30.32
CA ILE A 778 7.74 -46.59 28.94
C ILE A 778 8.82 -45.59 28.49
N ASN A 779 9.95 -46.08 27.97
CA ASN A 779 11.04 -45.23 27.46
C ASN A 779 11.37 -44.00 28.34
N SER A 780 11.41 -44.18 29.67
CA SER A 780 11.50 -43.07 30.63
C SER A 780 12.64 -43.23 31.63
N ASP A 781 13.12 -42.11 32.15
CA ASP A 781 14.16 -42.05 33.17
C ASP A 781 13.54 -41.79 34.56
N ILE A 782 13.56 -42.78 35.45
CA ILE A 782 13.02 -42.68 36.80
C ILE A 782 14.15 -42.80 37.83
N ALA A 783 14.37 -41.79 38.67
CA ALA A 783 15.45 -41.85 39.66
C ALA A 783 15.20 -42.94 40.72
N MET A 784 14.02 -42.98 41.34
CA MET A 784 13.58 -44.06 42.23
C MET A 784 12.13 -44.42 41.96
N PHE A 785 11.82 -45.72 41.91
CA PHE A 785 10.45 -46.20 41.71
C PHE A 785 10.00 -47.05 42.90
N TYR A 786 8.96 -46.58 43.58
CA TYR A 786 8.25 -47.30 44.63
C TYR A 786 6.91 -47.78 44.08
N VAL A 787 6.78 -49.08 43.81
CA VAL A 787 5.56 -49.64 43.19
C VAL A 787 4.36 -49.54 44.13
N GLY A 788 4.54 -49.91 45.41
CA GLY A 788 3.46 -49.94 46.41
C GLY A 788 3.15 -48.59 47.08
N THR A 789 2.71 -48.62 48.33
CA THR A 789 2.39 -47.42 49.13
C THR A 789 3.55 -46.96 50.01
N TYR A 790 3.72 -45.65 50.14
CA TYR A 790 4.66 -45.01 51.07
C TYR A 790 3.89 -44.26 52.18
N SER A 791 4.02 -44.69 53.44
CA SER A 791 3.55 -43.96 54.63
C SER A 791 4.76 -43.41 55.39
N LYS A 792 4.82 -42.09 55.54
CA LYS A 792 5.88 -41.40 56.29
C LYS A 792 5.62 -41.40 57.80
N ASP A 793 4.40 -41.68 58.22
CA ASP A 793 3.88 -41.45 59.58
C ASP A 793 3.55 -42.73 60.35
N GLY A 794 3.65 -43.92 59.73
CA GLY A 794 3.39 -45.19 60.41
C GLY A 794 1.95 -45.37 60.90
N SER A 795 1.01 -44.53 60.44
CA SER A 795 -0.38 -44.44 60.96
C SER A 795 -1.28 -45.61 60.54
N GLY A 796 -0.80 -46.55 59.73
CA GLY A 796 -1.44 -47.85 59.55
C GLY A 796 -2.77 -47.88 58.80
N VAL A 797 -3.14 -46.81 58.06
CA VAL A 797 -4.42 -46.72 57.32
C VAL A 797 -4.30 -46.99 55.82
N ASN A 798 -3.16 -47.51 55.35
CA ASN A 798 -2.98 -47.87 53.94
C ASN A 798 -3.49 -49.30 53.67
N HIS A 799 -4.80 -49.48 53.61
CA HIS A 799 -5.38 -50.73 53.11
C HIS A 799 -5.57 -50.63 51.60
N ILE A 800 -4.64 -51.19 50.84
CA ILE A 800 -4.94 -51.55 49.45
C ILE A 800 -5.93 -52.72 49.53
N THR A 801 -7.14 -52.52 49.03
CA THR A 801 -8.15 -53.57 48.90
C THR A 801 -8.40 -54.01 47.44
N GLY A 802 -7.71 -53.38 46.47
CA GLY A 802 -7.71 -53.72 45.03
C GLY A 802 -6.41 -54.38 44.54
N THR A 803 -6.26 -54.51 43.22
CA THR A 803 -5.11 -55.11 42.51
C THR A 803 -4.15 -54.02 42.02
N LEU A 804 -2.83 -54.23 42.13
CA LEU A 804 -1.82 -53.33 41.59
C LEU A 804 -0.99 -54.03 40.51
N THR A 805 -0.89 -53.42 39.33
CA THR A 805 -0.02 -53.86 38.24
C THR A 805 0.97 -52.76 37.87
N ALA A 806 2.26 -53.06 37.86
CA ALA A 806 3.29 -52.16 37.33
C ALA A 806 3.99 -52.78 36.11
N ASN A 807 4.04 -52.05 35.00
CA ASN A 807 4.72 -52.45 33.77
C ASN A 807 5.87 -51.50 33.48
N LEU A 808 7.06 -52.05 33.26
CA LEU A 808 8.24 -51.29 32.82
C LEU A 808 8.70 -51.81 31.45
N THR A 809 8.85 -50.89 30.51
CA THR A 809 9.26 -51.16 29.13
C THR A 809 10.28 -50.11 28.68
N ASP A 810 11.43 -50.54 28.17
CA ASP A 810 12.51 -49.69 27.62
C ASP A 810 12.93 -48.52 28.53
N SER A 811 12.80 -48.67 29.86
CA SER A 811 12.92 -47.55 30.81
C SER A 811 14.05 -47.76 31.80
N ARG A 812 14.73 -46.69 32.19
CA ARG A 812 15.84 -46.75 33.15
C ARG A 812 15.39 -46.38 34.55
N ILE A 813 15.72 -47.24 35.52
CA ILE A 813 15.63 -46.91 36.95
C ILE A 813 17.03 -46.56 37.48
N GLY A 814 17.24 -45.29 37.84
CA GLY A 814 18.57 -44.76 38.19
C GLY A 814 19.16 -45.33 39.48
N ASN A 815 18.41 -45.29 40.58
CA ASN A 815 18.91 -45.66 41.92
C ASN A 815 18.31 -46.97 42.44
N GLN A 816 16.99 -47.02 42.64
CA GLN A 816 16.34 -48.15 43.31
C GLN A 816 14.91 -48.38 42.82
N LEU A 817 14.58 -49.65 42.58
CA LEU A 817 13.22 -50.15 42.42
C LEU A 817 12.81 -50.85 43.73
N ILE A 818 11.71 -50.40 44.34
CA ILE A 818 11.18 -50.95 45.59
C ILE A 818 9.77 -51.49 45.35
N VAL A 819 9.61 -52.80 45.56
CA VAL A 819 8.33 -53.50 45.52
C VAL A 819 7.94 -53.89 46.94
N ALA A 820 7.36 -52.95 47.69
CA ALA A 820 6.96 -53.16 49.08
C ALA A 820 5.62 -52.48 49.38
N GLY A 821 4.75 -53.15 50.15
CA GLY A 821 3.45 -52.62 50.57
C GLY A 821 2.81 -53.48 51.66
N ARG A 822 2.02 -52.85 52.54
CA ARG A 822 1.14 -53.55 53.50
C ARG A 822 -0.20 -53.82 52.80
N LEU A 823 -0.38 -55.03 52.29
CA LEU A 823 -1.63 -55.45 51.65
C LEU A 823 -2.70 -55.77 52.71
N GLY A 824 -3.90 -55.24 52.54
CA GLY A 824 -5.05 -55.61 53.36
C GLY A 824 -5.86 -56.71 52.68
N GLY A 825 -5.72 -57.98 53.11
CA GLY A 825 -6.53 -59.11 52.61
C GLY A 825 -5.85 -60.00 51.55
N THR A 826 -6.62 -60.92 50.94
CA THR A 826 -6.17 -61.95 49.97
C THR A 826 -6.15 -61.46 48.52
N ARG A 827 -5.30 -60.48 48.17
CA ARG A 827 -5.16 -59.98 46.78
C ARG A 827 -3.71 -59.76 46.35
N ASP A 828 -3.49 -59.72 45.04
CA ASP A 828 -2.19 -59.81 44.38
C ASP A 828 -1.58 -58.42 44.01
N MET A 829 -0.26 -58.30 44.14
CA MET A 829 0.54 -57.26 43.48
C MET A 829 1.41 -57.92 42.40
N GLY A 830 1.35 -57.40 41.17
CA GLY A 830 2.15 -57.88 40.05
C GLY A 830 3.08 -56.81 39.50
N VAL A 831 4.32 -57.20 39.19
CA VAL A 831 5.27 -56.35 38.46
C VAL A 831 5.75 -57.12 37.23
N THR A 832 5.56 -56.54 36.06
CA THR A 832 6.03 -57.08 34.78
C THR A 832 7.12 -56.17 34.22
N ILE A 833 8.28 -56.77 33.96
CA ILE A 833 9.45 -56.07 33.40
C ILE A 833 9.71 -56.66 32.02
N HIS A 834 9.56 -55.86 30.97
CA HIS A 834 9.80 -56.30 29.59
C HIS A 834 11.27 -56.07 29.22
N GLU A 835 11.78 -54.83 29.35
CA GLU A 835 13.19 -54.44 29.23
C GLU A 835 13.44 -53.22 30.14
N VAL A 836 14.48 -53.24 30.99
CA VAL A 836 14.83 -52.20 32.01
C VAL A 836 16.34 -51.97 32.06
#